data_AF-A0A804J7Y5-F1
#
_entry.id   AF-A0A804J7Y5-F1
#
_cell.length_a   1.000
_cell.length_b   1.000
_cell.length_c   1.000
_cell.angle_alpha   90.00
_cell.angle_beta   90.00
_cell.angle_gamma   90.00
#
_symmetry.space_group_name_H-M   'P 1'
#
loop_
_entity.id
_entity.type
_entity.pdbx_description
1 polymer ?
#
loop_
_entity_poly.entity_id
_entity_poly.type
_entity_poly.pdbx_seq_one_letter_code
_entity_poly.pdbx_strand_id
1 'polypeptide(L)'
;MGICLGRKSCPVQAKPRRILLDTDMDTDDFFALVYLLKQSRSQFDLKAVTISANAWTDAAHAVNHVYDILYMMGRDDIYVGVGGDGGILDDGNILADVGGYLPLIEQGLSTAGDCRYRQAIPVGVCGRLDINTNYGLRRSFLPQGERRYIPLQQPTAQQVMIDTVSAGRTTLFVIGSHTNVALFLMTNPHLKTNIEHIYSMGGGVRSKNPTGCCPPDAANPSCKPRQCGDRGNLFTAYTSNPYAEFNMFADPFAAYQVLHSGIPVILVPLDATNSIPVSKEFFDAFEQQQETLEAQYCFRSLQLTRDTWFGDQFYTSYFMWDSFLSGVAISIMQHADSYLGENEFAEMEYLNITVVTSNEPYGVNDGSNPLFDGRAVPKFNLQKAGVHSGHVQTGPQDPFCFVKGGDKGKCQDGYTKEVSNSEAVQVLVAQRARPNRDVHSPMNRQFFKSFLDVLNLHHQSGRFNLTTQFPYYREILYKPNFANQTRGRPVIFDMDMSAGDFLALIYLLKAPLEMIDLKGILVSGNGWATAATIDVVYDILHMMGRDDIPVGLGHVNALGTPTLGCKYVKAVPHGSGGLLDSDTLFGLARTLPRSPRRYTAEKSAVQFGAPRNDDRHVLGQASALQVWQSISKSLRPRHSKITVLTSGPLTNLASILDVDKRGKKVIQNVYVVGGQVIDGKDKAGNVFSVPTNKFAEFNMFLDPLAAKMVMESNLTITLIPLNAQQKVISFKRILQTLQLAEKTPESTFAHQLLSLLYQLQRKQPKLYHHMEIFLGELLGAVFLVDHSKLNPVMQIKPIRVLTGNLSQDGQITVDKCGKSVNILDSFDSEAYYNVFADLLGDKRQSAVIGSFDEQKKMWSKPQ
;
A
#
# COMPACT_ATOMS: atom_id res chain seq x y z
N MET A 1 -8.83 75.25 15.50
CA MET A 1 -8.73 75.29 14.02
C MET A 1 -7.46 74.57 13.62
N GLY A 2 -7.57 73.58 12.73
CA GLY A 2 -6.46 72.76 12.27
C GLY A 2 -6.89 71.32 12.03
N ILE A 3 -7.66 71.09 10.96
CA ILE A 3 -8.03 69.75 10.48
C ILE A 3 -6.84 69.20 9.69
N CYS A 4 -6.32 68.04 10.07
CA CYS A 4 -5.54 67.17 9.17
C CYS A 4 -6.29 65.86 8.98
N LEU A 5 -6.94 65.76 7.83
CA LEU A 5 -7.42 64.54 7.21
C LEU A 5 -6.22 63.63 6.88
N GLY A 6 -6.28 62.38 7.35
CA GLY A 6 -5.24 61.39 7.06
C GLY A 6 -5.64 60.02 7.59
N ARG A 7 -6.68 59.41 7.01
CA ARG A 7 -6.93 57.97 7.15
C ARG A 7 -5.80 57.22 6.43
N LYS A 8 -4.69 56.98 7.13
CA LYS A 8 -3.83 55.83 6.80
C LYS A 8 -4.65 54.59 7.12
N SER A 9 -5.20 53.95 6.10
CA SER A 9 -5.70 52.59 6.20
C SER A 9 -4.54 51.73 6.70
N CYS A 10 -4.64 51.18 7.92
CA CYS A 10 -3.85 50.01 8.27
C CYS A 10 -4.06 48.97 7.16
N PRO A 11 -3.00 48.41 6.56
CA PRO A 11 -3.17 47.24 5.71
C PRO A 11 -3.71 46.14 6.62
N VAL A 12 -4.99 45.81 6.47
CA VAL A 12 -5.51 44.56 7.02
C VAL A 12 -4.74 43.49 6.28
N GLN A 13 -3.77 42.86 6.96
CA GLN A 13 -3.00 41.77 6.42
C GLN A 13 -4.00 40.69 5.96
N ALA A 14 -4.09 40.46 4.65
CA ALA A 14 -5.05 39.52 4.09
C ALA A 14 -4.82 38.16 4.75
N LYS A 15 -5.90 37.50 5.20
CA LYS A 15 -5.78 36.16 5.80
C LYS A 15 -5.21 35.21 4.74
N PRO A 16 -4.30 34.29 5.10
CA PRO A 16 -3.74 33.36 4.15
C PRO A 16 -4.84 32.46 3.57
N ARG A 17 -4.67 32.06 2.31
CA ARG A 17 -5.57 31.13 1.63
C ARG A 17 -5.41 29.74 2.23
N ARG A 18 -6.51 29.17 2.71
CA ARG A 18 -6.52 27.85 3.33
C ARG A 18 -6.55 26.77 2.26
N ILE A 19 -5.67 25.78 2.37
CA ILE A 19 -5.57 24.67 1.43
C ILE A 19 -5.85 23.36 2.17
N LEU A 20 -6.63 22.49 1.54
CA LEU A 20 -6.71 21.07 1.86
C LEU A 20 -6.22 20.28 0.65
N LEU A 21 -5.31 19.35 0.87
CA LEU A 21 -4.76 18.46 -0.15
C LEU A 21 -5.36 17.05 -0.01
N ASP A 22 -6.00 16.53 -1.06
CA ASP A 22 -6.39 15.13 -1.18
C ASP A 22 -5.46 14.44 -2.17
N THR A 23 -4.78 13.37 -1.73
CA THR A 23 -3.62 12.78 -2.41
C THR A 23 -3.66 11.27 -2.29
N ASP A 24 -3.10 10.55 -3.26
CA ASP A 24 -2.89 9.11 -3.13
C ASP A 24 -1.45 8.74 -2.73
N MET A 25 -0.61 9.74 -2.46
CA MET A 25 0.73 9.64 -1.89
C MET A 25 1.73 8.83 -2.73
N ASP A 26 1.60 8.85 -4.07
CA ASP A 26 2.70 8.47 -4.96
C ASP A 26 3.86 9.50 -4.89
N THR A 27 4.89 9.26 -5.69
CA THR A 27 6.17 9.95 -5.67
C THR A 27 6.01 11.41 -6.09
N ASP A 28 5.24 11.66 -7.13
CA ASP A 28 4.87 12.97 -7.63
C ASP A 28 3.92 13.71 -6.69
N ASP A 29 3.02 13.01 -5.97
CA ASP A 29 2.18 13.64 -4.95
C ASP A 29 3.00 14.24 -3.82
N PHE A 30 3.96 13.49 -3.27
CA PHE A 30 4.72 14.02 -2.14
C PHE A 30 5.68 15.13 -2.59
N PHE A 31 6.08 15.18 -3.87
CA PHE A 31 6.76 16.35 -4.45
C PHE A 31 5.83 17.57 -4.43
N ALA A 32 4.56 17.38 -4.77
CA ALA A 32 3.54 18.42 -4.68
C ALA A 32 3.33 18.89 -3.22
N LEU A 33 3.23 17.96 -2.28
CA LEU A 33 3.14 18.25 -0.84
C LEU A 33 4.34 19.07 -0.35
N VAL A 34 5.57 18.64 -0.68
CA VAL A 34 6.80 19.38 -0.31
C VAL A 34 6.78 20.77 -0.93
N TYR A 35 6.46 20.90 -2.22
CA TYR A 35 6.35 22.20 -2.89
C TYR A 35 5.34 23.13 -2.20
N LEU A 36 4.20 22.62 -1.74
CA LEU A 36 3.20 23.38 -0.96
C LEU A 36 3.71 23.78 0.42
N LEU A 37 4.43 22.90 1.12
CA LEU A 37 4.99 23.18 2.45
C LEU A 37 6.08 24.27 2.43
N LYS A 38 6.70 24.48 1.26
CA LYS A 38 7.69 25.52 0.96
C LYS A 38 7.10 26.89 0.58
N GLN A 39 5.78 26.97 0.40
CA GLN A 39 5.12 28.23 0.08
C GLN A 39 4.99 29.12 1.32
N SER A 40 5.02 30.44 1.10
CA SER A 40 4.90 31.42 2.19
C SER A 40 3.61 31.23 2.99
N ARG A 41 3.74 30.95 4.29
CA ARG A 41 2.62 30.72 5.22
C ARG A 41 1.73 31.94 5.42
N SER A 42 2.25 33.14 5.15
CA SER A 42 1.44 34.36 5.21
C SER A 42 0.50 34.51 4.01
N GLN A 43 0.71 33.72 2.96
CA GLN A 43 -0.12 33.71 1.75
C GLN A 43 -0.92 32.40 1.61
N PHE A 44 -0.28 31.26 1.89
CA PHE A 44 -0.82 29.92 1.71
C PHE A 44 -0.69 29.10 2.98
N ASP A 45 -1.80 28.57 3.47
CA ASP A 45 -1.88 27.88 4.74
C ASP A 45 -2.49 26.48 4.51
N LEU A 46 -1.61 25.51 4.27
CA LEU A 46 -2.00 24.09 4.19
C LEU A 46 -2.48 23.65 5.58
N LYS A 47 -3.78 23.31 5.67
CA LYS A 47 -4.48 22.94 6.91
C LYS A 47 -4.58 21.43 7.10
N ALA A 48 -4.77 20.72 6.01
CA ALA A 48 -5.06 19.30 6.05
C ALA A 48 -4.53 18.57 4.82
N VAL A 49 -4.20 17.30 5.03
CA VAL A 49 -3.90 16.30 4.01
C VAL A 49 -4.85 15.13 4.20
N THR A 50 -5.56 14.72 3.16
CA THR A 50 -6.38 13.51 3.15
C THR A 50 -5.84 12.50 2.14
N ILE A 51 -5.87 11.23 2.50
CA ILE A 51 -5.26 10.15 1.72
C ILE A 51 -6.36 9.33 1.06
N SER A 52 -6.31 9.22 -0.27
CA SER A 52 -7.16 8.32 -1.06
C SER A 52 -6.44 6.98 -1.26
N ALA A 53 -6.82 5.97 -0.47
CA ALA A 53 -6.14 4.67 -0.43
C ALA A 53 -6.60 3.68 -1.52
N ASN A 54 -7.54 4.09 -2.38
CA ASN A 54 -8.04 3.29 -3.50
C ASN A 54 -7.12 3.34 -4.75
N ALA A 55 -6.00 4.06 -4.69
CA ALA A 55 -5.08 4.23 -5.83
C ALA A 55 -3.66 3.71 -5.54
N TRP A 56 -2.61 4.53 -5.69
CA TRP A 56 -1.20 4.11 -5.73
C TRP A 56 -0.55 3.71 -4.40
N THR A 57 -1.23 3.93 -3.27
CA THR A 57 -0.69 3.54 -1.97
C THR A 57 -1.61 2.63 -1.18
N ASP A 58 -1.04 2.02 -0.14
CA ASP A 58 -1.79 1.43 0.96
C ASP A 58 -1.79 2.39 2.16
N ALA A 59 -2.96 2.54 2.76
CA ALA A 59 -3.28 3.57 3.75
C ALA A 59 -2.25 3.69 4.88
N ALA A 60 -1.80 2.56 5.43
CA ALA A 60 -0.85 2.49 6.54
C ALA A 60 0.48 3.17 6.22
N HIS A 61 1.02 2.85 5.06
CA HIS A 61 2.32 3.33 4.61
C HIS A 61 2.23 4.80 4.26
N ALA A 62 1.17 5.21 3.56
CA ALA A 62 0.89 6.60 3.21
C ALA A 62 0.76 7.51 4.45
N VAL A 63 -0.04 7.12 5.45
CA VAL A 63 -0.23 7.90 6.69
C VAL A 63 1.11 8.15 7.39
N ASN A 64 1.91 7.09 7.55
CA ASN A 64 3.20 7.25 8.23
C ASN A 64 4.22 8.01 7.36
N HIS A 65 4.14 7.92 6.03
CA HIS A 65 4.97 8.70 5.11
C HIS A 65 4.67 10.21 5.26
N VAL A 66 3.39 10.59 5.25
CA VAL A 66 2.97 11.98 5.51
C VAL A 66 3.44 12.45 6.87
N TYR A 67 3.27 11.67 7.94
CA TYR A 67 3.74 12.06 9.27
C TYR A 67 5.25 12.29 9.34
N ASP A 68 6.05 11.43 8.70
CA ASP A 68 7.51 11.58 8.70
C ASP A 68 7.95 12.83 7.89
N ILE A 69 7.26 13.15 6.78
CA ILE A 69 7.49 14.39 6.00
C ILE A 69 7.09 15.63 6.82
N LEU A 70 5.90 15.63 7.42
CA LEU A 70 5.41 16.75 8.22
C LEU A 70 6.32 17.01 9.42
N TYR A 71 6.83 15.96 10.06
CA TYR A 71 7.79 16.08 11.15
C TYR A 71 9.10 16.72 10.68
N MET A 72 9.66 16.26 9.56
CA MET A 72 10.84 16.89 8.93
C MET A 72 10.62 18.39 8.67
N MET A 73 9.46 18.74 8.12
CA MET A 73 9.11 20.12 7.78
C MET A 73 8.65 20.96 8.99
N GLY A 74 8.55 20.33 10.18
CA GLY A 74 8.08 21.00 11.39
C GLY A 74 6.64 21.46 11.31
N ARG A 75 5.78 20.65 10.68
CA ARG A 75 4.37 20.93 10.36
C ARG A 75 3.41 19.88 10.92
N ASP A 76 3.67 19.44 12.15
CA ASP A 76 2.75 18.55 12.88
C ASP A 76 1.39 19.20 13.20
N ASP A 77 1.26 20.51 12.98
CA ASP A 77 -0.01 21.25 13.06
C ASP A 77 -1.01 20.88 11.94
N ILE A 78 -0.55 20.22 10.86
CA ILE A 78 -1.40 19.82 9.74
C ILE A 78 -2.15 18.54 10.08
N TYR A 79 -3.48 18.58 9.94
CA TYR A 79 -4.35 17.42 10.12
C TYR A 79 -4.13 16.41 8.98
N VAL A 80 -4.13 15.12 9.32
CA VAL A 80 -4.02 14.04 8.34
C VAL A 80 -5.20 13.09 8.50
N GLY A 81 -5.94 12.89 7.43
CA GLY A 81 -7.05 11.96 7.36
C GLY A 81 -6.78 10.85 6.36
N VAL A 82 -7.30 9.66 6.62
CA VAL A 82 -7.29 8.53 5.67
C VAL A 82 -8.68 7.91 5.63
N GLY A 83 -9.00 7.07 4.63
CA GLY A 83 -10.33 6.47 4.45
C GLY A 83 -11.08 6.08 5.74
N GLY A 84 -12.40 6.03 5.65
CA GLY A 84 -13.26 5.71 6.78
C GLY A 84 -13.87 4.31 6.67
N ASP A 85 -14.19 3.71 7.82
CA ASP A 85 -14.71 2.34 7.91
C ASP A 85 -16.23 2.23 7.78
N GLY A 86 -16.91 3.37 7.59
CA GLY A 86 -18.30 3.42 7.18
C GLY A 86 -18.50 2.88 5.77
N GLY A 87 -19.75 2.57 5.45
CA GLY A 87 -20.11 1.95 4.18
C GLY A 87 -21.21 2.68 3.44
N ILE A 88 -21.48 2.21 2.22
CA ILE A 88 -22.64 2.66 1.44
C ILE A 88 -23.65 1.51 1.38
N LEU A 89 -24.89 1.79 1.77
CA LEU A 89 -25.99 0.83 1.73
C LEU A 89 -26.41 0.50 0.29
N ASP A 90 -27.20 -0.55 0.15
CA ASP A 90 -27.70 -1.02 -1.15
C ASP A 90 -28.59 -0.02 -1.90
N ASP A 91 -29.28 0.86 -1.19
CA ASP A 91 -30.06 1.96 -1.77
C ASP A 91 -29.19 3.17 -2.17
N GLY A 92 -27.89 3.15 -1.83
CA GLY A 92 -26.96 4.25 -2.04
C GLY A 92 -26.91 5.25 -0.88
N ASN A 93 -27.59 4.99 0.23
CA ASN A 93 -27.44 5.82 1.42
C ASN A 93 -26.01 5.69 1.97
N ILE A 94 -25.33 6.83 2.04
CA ILE A 94 -23.94 6.93 2.48
C ILE A 94 -23.92 7.10 4.01
N LEU A 95 -23.27 6.19 4.72
CA LEU A 95 -23.14 6.27 6.17
C LEU A 95 -22.03 7.25 6.60
N ALA A 96 -22.06 7.64 7.87
CA ALA A 96 -20.99 8.46 8.45
C ALA A 96 -19.63 7.75 8.39
N ASP A 97 -18.56 8.53 8.29
CA ASP A 97 -17.18 8.03 8.21
C ASP A 97 -16.98 6.97 7.12
N VAL A 98 -17.72 7.07 6.02
CA VAL A 98 -17.44 6.31 4.79
C VAL A 98 -16.09 6.76 4.23
N GLY A 99 -15.27 5.89 3.61
CA GLY A 99 -14.19 6.47 2.83
C GLY A 99 -13.28 5.56 2.06
N GLY A 100 -12.93 6.04 0.85
CA GLY A 100 -11.57 6.15 0.31
C GLY A 100 -10.76 4.89 0.04
N TYR A 101 -11.17 3.74 0.55
CA TYR A 101 -10.46 2.46 0.39
C TYR A 101 -10.87 1.72 -0.88
N LEU A 102 -12.07 1.98 -1.39
CA LEU A 102 -12.68 1.36 -2.56
C LEU A 102 -13.39 2.46 -3.37
N PRO A 103 -13.59 2.29 -4.69
CA PRO A 103 -14.35 3.24 -5.48
C PRO A 103 -15.84 3.20 -5.10
N LEU A 104 -16.57 4.30 -5.31
CA LEU A 104 -18.01 4.41 -4.95
C LEU A 104 -18.87 3.26 -5.50
N ILE A 105 -18.51 2.74 -6.67
CA ILE A 105 -19.22 1.64 -7.34
C ILE A 105 -19.01 0.27 -6.66
N GLU A 106 -17.86 0.05 -6.01
CA GLU A 106 -17.56 -1.20 -5.29
C GLU A 106 -17.83 -1.09 -3.78
N GLN A 107 -18.01 0.13 -3.27
CA GLN A 107 -18.14 0.35 -1.84
C GLN A 107 -19.49 -0.13 -1.28
N GLY A 108 -19.41 -1.09 -0.35
CA GLY A 108 -20.54 -1.62 0.43
C GLY A 108 -20.40 -1.31 1.92
N LEU A 109 -20.92 -2.19 2.78
CA LEU A 109 -20.77 -2.13 4.24
C LEU A 109 -19.41 -2.63 4.78
N SER A 110 -18.53 -3.05 3.88
CA SER A 110 -17.24 -3.65 4.19
C SER A 110 -16.13 -2.86 3.52
N THR A 111 -14.95 -2.82 4.13
CA THR A 111 -13.72 -2.29 3.54
C THR A 111 -12.94 -3.37 2.76
N ALA A 112 -13.42 -4.62 2.77
CA ALA A 112 -13.08 -5.65 1.79
C ALA A 112 -14.03 -5.55 0.60
N GLY A 113 -13.52 -5.70 -0.62
CA GLY A 113 -14.31 -5.54 -1.83
C GLY A 113 -13.49 -5.84 -3.07
N ASP A 114 -14.17 -5.94 -4.21
CA ASP A 114 -13.50 -6.05 -5.51
C ASP A 114 -12.54 -4.87 -5.72
N CYS A 115 -11.61 -5.05 -6.66
CA CYS A 115 -10.54 -4.09 -6.92
C CYS A 115 -10.39 -3.85 -8.42
N ARG A 116 -11.52 -3.75 -9.11
CA ARG A 116 -11.66 -3.58 -10.56
C ARG A 116 -10.70 -2.56 -11.13
N TYR A 117 -10.76 -1.33 -10.64
CA TYR A 117 -9.93 -0.23 -11.15
C TYR A 117 -8.51 -0.28 -10.59
N ARG A 118 -8.36 -0.70 -9.34
CA ARG A 118 -7.05 -0.82 -8.67
C ARG A 118 -6.13 -1.84 -9.34
N GLN A 119 -6.68 -2.81 -10.09
CA GLN A 119 -5.90 -3.72 -10.94
C GLN A 119 -5.10 -2.99 -12.04
N ALA A 120 -5.41 -1.73 -12.36
CA ALA A 120 -4.57 -0.91 -13.25
C ALA A 120 -3.17 -0.61 -12.67
N ILE A 121 -3.00 -0.77 -11.34
CA ILE A 121 -1.78 -0.47 -10.60
C ILE A 121 -1.15 -1.78 -10.12
N PRO A 122 0.12 -2.07 -10.49
CA PRO A 122 0.83 -3.25 -9.99
C PRO A 122 1.01 -3.24 -8.46
N VAL A 123 0.94 -4.42 -7.83
CA VAL A 123 1.20 -4.57 -6.39
C VAL A 123 2.69 -4.75 -6.08
N GLY A 124 3.46 -5.28 -7.05
CA GLY A 124 4.88 -5.59 -6.90
C GLY A 124 5.82 -4.48 -7.40
N VAL A 125 6.93 -4.89 -8.02
CA VAL A 125 7.96 -4.00 -8.59
C VAL A 125 7.34 -2.97 -9.55
N CYS A 126 7.81 -1.73 -9.49
CA CYS A 126 7.25 -0.57 -10.19
C CYS A 126 5.76 -0.32 -9.84
N GLY A 127 5.37 -0.64 -8.61
CA GLY A 127 4.00 -0.56 -8.13
C GLY A 127 3.93 -0.23 -6.64
N ARG A 128 2.81 -0.57 -5.99
CA ARG A 128 2.52 -0.17 -4.59
C ARG A 128 3.63 -0.51 -3.60
N LEU A 129 4.32 -1.64 -3.76
CA LEU A 129 5.47 -1.99 -2.90
C LEU A 129 6.57 -0.91 -2.92
N ASP A 130 6.96 -0.49 -4.11
CA ASP A 130 8.03 0.49 -4.31
C ASP A 130 7.59 1.85 -3.77
N ILE A 131 6.33 2.22 -3.99
CA ILE A 131 5.74 3.48 -3.52
C ILE A 131 5.61 3.51 -1.99
N ASN A 132 4.99 2.49 -1.38
CA ASN A 132 4.77 2.39 0.06
C ASN A 132 6.08 2.45 0.87
N THR A 133 7.16 1.85 0.34
CA THR A 133 8.48 1.88 0.97
C THR A 133 9.32 3.09 0.53
N ASN A 134 8.91 3.77 -0.55
CA ASN A 134 9.72 4.69 -1.34
C ASN A 134 11.12 4.10 -1.58
N TYR A 135 11.16 2.87 -2.11
CA TYR A 135 12.39 2.08 -2.31
C TYR A 135 13.25 1.88 -1.05
N GLY A 136 12.61 1.89 0.13
CA GLY A 136 13.26 1.87 1.45
C GLY A 136 13.82 3.23 1.90
N LEU A 137 13.81 4.25 1.05
CA LEU A 137 14.36 5.58 1.34
C LEU A 137 13.64 6.24 2.52
N ARG A 138 12.32 6.02 2.64
CA ARG A 138 11.50 6.60 3.72
C ARG A 138 12.13 6.36 5.09
N ARG A 139 12.46 5.10 5.42
CA ARG A 139 13.05 4.75 6.73
C ARG A 139 14.54 5.09 6.84
N SER A 140 15.24 5.21 5.71
CA SER A 140 16.65 5.60 5.62
C SER A 140 16.89 7.08 5.93
N PHE A 141 15.97 7.91 5.46
CA PHE A 141 16.20 9.34 5.30
C PHE A 141 15.30 10.15 6.22
N LEU A 142 13.98 9.88 6.21
CA LEU A 142 13.05 10.70 6.96
C LEU A 142 13.20 10.46 8.47
N PRO A 143 13.11 11.55 9.26
CA PRO A 143 13.15 11.47 10.70
C PRO A 143 11.88 10.77 11.23
N GLN A 144 11.94 10.31 12.48
CA GLN A 144 10.77 9.74 13.16
C GLN A 144 10.22 10.70 14.21
N GLY A 145 9.00 11.20 13.99
CA GLY A 145 8.25 11.98 14.98
C GLY A 145 7.39 11.12 15.90
N GLU A 146 6.74 11.77 16.88
CA GLU A 146 5.84 11.13 17.84
C GLU A 146 4.51 10.69 17.23
N ARG A 147 4.05 11.41 16.18
CA ARG A 147 2.84 11.04 15.43
C ARG A 147 3.02 9.66 14.79
N ARG A 148 1.93 8.89 14.82
CA ARG A 148 1.82 7.57 14.23
C ARG A 148 0.36 7.23 14.00
N TYR A 149 0.12 6.34 13.05
CA TYR A 149 -1.17 5.70 12.94
C TYR A 149 -1.50 4.94 14.25
N ILE A 150 -2.72 5.13 14.76
CA ILE A 150 -3.25 4.40 15.91
C ILE A 150 -4.70 4.03 15.58
N PRO A 151 -5.06 2.74 15.64
CA PRO A 151 -6.42 2.30 15.34
C PRO A 151 -7.45 3.01 16.23
N LEU A 152 -8.60 3.36 15.63
CA LEU A 152 -9.71 4.11 16.27
C LEU A 152 -9.38 5.53 16.75
N GLN A 153 -8.14 6.01 16.57
CA GLN A 153 -7.73 7.37 16.92
C GLN A 153 -7.27 8.17 15.69
N GLN A 154 -6.87 7.48 14.63
CA GLN A 154 -6.57 8.11 13.35
C GLN A 154 -7.82 8.80 12.80
N PRO A 155 -7.78 10.12 12.53
CA PRO A 155 -8.90 10.81 11.90
C PRO A 155 -9.23 10.23 10.51
N THR A 156 -10.53 10.15 10.21
CA THR A 156 -11.00 9.77 8.87
C THR A 156 -10.83 10.94 7.90
N ALA A 157 -10.73 10.66 6.61
CA ALA A 157 -10.68 11.68 5.56
C ALA A 157 -11.92 12.56 5.59
N GLN A 158 -13.11 11.97 5.83
CA GLN A 158 -14.37 12.71 5.96
C GLN A 158 -14.34 13.65 7.17
N GLN A 159 -13.91 13.18 8.35
CA GLN A 159 -13.81 14.01 9.54
C GLN A 159 -12.87 15.21 9.31
N VAL A 160 -11.68 14.96 8.72
CA VAL A 160 -10.70 16.01 8.42
C VAL A 160 -11.23 17.02 7.40
N MET A 161 -11.92 16.58 6.35
CA MET A 161 -12.55 17.48 5.37
C MET A 161 -13.65 18.33 6.01
N ILE A 162 -14.54 17.72 6.80
CA ILE A 162 -15.63 18.41 7.50
C ILE A 162 -15.06 19.49 8.44
N ASP A 163 -14.10 19.13 9.30
CA ASP A 163 -13.51 20.08 10.26
C ASP A 163 -12.79 21.22 9.54
N THR A 164 -12.04 20.91 8.48
CA THR A 164 -11.25 21.91 7.75
C THR A 164 -12.14 22.89 6.99
N VAL A 165 -13.15 22.39 6.27
CA VAL A 165 -14.03 23.20 5.41
C VAL A 165 -15.08 23.95 6.24
N SER A 166 -15.58 23.37 7.33
CA SER A 166 -16.50 24.08 8.24
C SER A 166 -15.82 25.24 8.98
N ALA A 167 -14.52 25.12 9.29
CA ALA A 167 -13.76 26.16 9.97
C ALA A 167 -13.42 27.38 9.09
N GLY A 168 -13.69 27.35 7.78
CA GLY A 168 -13.58 28.54 6.92
C GLY A 168 -13.41 28.22 5.44
N ARG A 169 -13.48 29.28 4.61
CA ARG A 169 -13.28 29.17 3.15
C ARG A 169 -11.96 28.48 2.83
N THR A 170 -12.03 27.41 2.04
CA THR A 170 -10.91 26.49 1.77
C THR A 170 -10.84 26.18 0.28
N THR A 171 -9.64 26.13 -0.27
CA THR A 171 -9.36 25.63 -1.62
C THR A 171 -8.95 24.17 -1.54
N LEU A 172 -9.52 23.32 -2.40
CA LEU A 172 -9.17 21.91 -2.47
C LEU A 172 -8.17 21.66 -3.59
N PHE A 173 -7.11 20.92 -3.28
CA PHE A 173 -6.17 20.37 -4.25
C PHE A 173 -6.43 18.87 -4.28
N VAL A 174 -6.84 18.34 -5.42
CA VAL A 174 -7.24 16.94 -5.60
C VAL A 174 -6.29 16.32 -6.60
N ILE A 175 -5.32 15.57 -6.08
CA ILE A 175 -4.28 14.88 -6.83
C ILE A 175 -4.33 13.36 -6.66
N GLY A 176 -5.27 12.84 -5.86
CA GLY A 176 -5.65 11.43 -5.83
C GLY A 176 -6.98 11.14 -6.54
N SER A 177 -7.57 9.97 -6.30
CA SER A 177 -8.71 9.40 -7.06
C SER A 177 -10.11 10.02 -6.85
N HIS A 178 -10.23 11.28 -6.41
CA HIS A 178 -11.49 12.02 -6.15
C HIS A 178 -12.47 11.40 -5.15
N THR A 179 -12.33 10.13 -4.76
CA THR A 179 -13.25 9.35 -3.93
C THR A 179 -13.59 10.08 -2.63
N ASN A 180 -12.59 10.55 -1.89
CA ASN A 180 -12.80 11.24 -0.62
C ASN A 180 -13.61 12.54 -0.80
N VAL A 181 -13.26 13.33 -1.82
CA VAL A 181 -13.92 14.61 -2.10
C VAL A 181 -15.35 14.38 -2.58
N ALA A 182 -15.61 13.40 -3.44
CA ALA A 182 -16.95 13.04 -3.88
C ALA A 182 -17.84 12.63 -2.69
N LEU A 183 -17.36 11.73 -1.83
CA LEU A 183 -18.08 11.32 -0.62
C LEU A 183 -18.38 12.52 0.28
N PHE A 184 -17.42 13.42 0.47
CA PHE A 184 -17.62 14.65 1.25
C PHE A 184 -18.71 15.53 0.64
N LEU A 185 -18.65 15.78 -0.67
CA LEU A 185 -19.62 16.64 -1.37
C LEU A 185 -21.03 16.05 -1.39
N MET A 186 -21.15 14.72 -1.48
CA MET A 186 -22.43 14.01 -1.48
C MET A 186 -23.07 13.97 -0.09
N THR A 187 -22.28 13.84 0.97
CA THR A 187 -22.78 13.77 2.36
C THR A 187 -22.92 15.13 3.03
N ASN A 188 -22.15 16.12 2.61
CA ASN A 188 -22.11 17.47 3.20
C ASN A 188 -22.38 18.58 2.16
N PRO A 189 -23.52 18.55 1.44
CA PRO A 189 -23.80 19.50 0.36
C PRO A 189 -23.86 20.96 0.85
N HIS A 190 -24.20 21.18 2.12
CA HIS A 190 -24.24 22.52 2.74
C HIS A 190 -22.85 23.16 2.87
N LEU A 191 -21.78 22.35 2.98
CA LEU A 191 -20.40 22.84 3.09
C LEU A 191 -19.76 23.18 1.74
N LYS A 192 -20.41 22.87 0.60
CA LYS A 192 -19.93 23.26 -0.73
C LYS A 192 -19.66 24.77 -0.85
N THR A 193 -20.49 25.57 -0.18
CA THR A 193 -20.38 27.04 -0.16
C THR A 193 -19.11 27.58 0.50
N ASN A 194 -18.42 26.74 1.29
CA ASN A 194 -17.13 27.06 1.89
C ASN A 194 -15.95 26.64 1.02
N ILE A 195 -16.17 25.97 -0.12
CA ILE A 195 -15.11 25.63 -1.06
C ILE A 195 -14.98 26.75 -2.09
N GLU A 196 -13.81 27.38 -2.17
CA GLU A 196 -13.57 28.49 -3.09
C GLU A 196 -13.30 27.99 -4.52
N HIS A 197 -12.41 27.01 -4.65
CA HIS A 197 -12.01 26.39 -5.91
C HIS A 197 -11.58 24.94 -5.65
N ILE A 198 -11.71 24.11 -6.68
CA ILE A 198 -11.13 22.77 -6.75
C ILE A 198 -10.07 22.78 -7.85
N TYR A 199 -8.83 22.51 -7.48
CA TYR A 199 -7.72 22.28 -8.40
C TYR A 199 -7.53 20.78 -8.52
N SER A 200 -7.79 20.23 -9.69
CA SER A 200 -7.74 18.80 -9.94
C SER A 200 -6.61 18.46 -10.89
N MET A 201 -5.75 17.53 -10.49
CA MET A 201 -4.94 16.78 -11.45
C MET A 201 -5.78 15.61 -11.97
N GLY A 202 -5.62 15.27 -13.24
CA GLY A 202 -6.14 14.04 -13.81
C GLY A 202 -6.88 14.23 -15.12
N GLY A 203 -7.25 13.12 -15.74
CA GLY A 203 -7.90 13.09 -17.05
C GLY A 203 -6.94 13.35 -18.22
N GLY A 204 -7.39 13.04 -19.43
CA GLY A 204 -6.72 13.43 -20.67
C GLY A 204 -7.77 13.82 -21.69
N VAL A 205 -7.91 15.11 -22.00
CA VAL A 205 -9.06 15.65 -22.77
C VAL A 205 -8.82 15.50 -24.27
N ARG A 206 -7.79 16.20 -24.75
CA ARG A 206 -7.25 16.23 -26.12
C ARG A 206 -5.80 15.73 -26.14
N SER A 207 -5.36 15.11 -25.03
CA SER A 207 -4.00 14.62 -24.85
C SER A 207 -3.57 13.82 -26.09
N LYS A 208 -2.31 14.05 -26.47
CA LYS A 208 -1.59 13.30 -27.48
C LYS A 208 -0.32 12.85 -26.80
N ASN A 209 -0.10 11.54 -26.72
CA ASN A 209 1.12 11.02 -26.13
C ASN A 209 2.36 11.58 -26.88
N PRO A 210 3.25 12.31 -26.19
CA PRO A 210 4.39 12.96 -26.83
C PRO A 210 5.46 11.98 -27.32
N THR A 211 5.55 10.76 -26.77
CA THR A 211 6.62 9.80 -27.11
C THR A 211 6.23 8.78 -28.17
N GLY A 212 4.93 8.65 -28.48
CA GLY A 212 4.42 7.51 -29.24
C GLY A 212 4.70 6.18 -28.51
N CYS A 213 3.96 5.14 -28.85
CA CYS A 213 4.17 3.82 -28.26
C CYS A 213 5.55 3.19 -28.53
N CYS A 214 6.32 3.78 -29.47
CA CYS A 214 7.73 3.60 -29.80
C CYS A 214 8.06 4.76 -30.76
N PRO A 215 9.15 5.54 -30.60
CA PRO A 215 9.50 6.57 -31.58
C PRO A 215 9.82 5.95 -32.95
N PRO A 216 9.50 6.62 -34.08
CA PRO A 216 9.69 6.10 -35.43
C PRO A 216 11.14 5.67 -35.74
N ASP A 217 12.12 6.28 -35.06
CA ASP A 217 13.54 6.08 -35.28
C ASP A 217 14.15 4.94 -34.43
N ALA A 218 13.35 4.30 -33.58
CA ALA A 218 13.78 3.12 -32.83
C ALA A 218 13.76 1.88 -33.74
N ALA A 219 14.85 1.65 -34.48
CA ALA A 219 15.10 0.46 -35.29
C ALA A 219 15.29 -0.84 -34.45
N ASN A 220 14.60 -0.97 -33.31
CA ASN A 220 14.74 -2.08 -32.39
C ASN A 220 13.46 -2.94 -32.33
N PRO A 221 13.49 -4.20 -32.81
CA PRO A 221 12.34 -5.11 -32.80
C PRO A 221 11.87 -5.54 -31.39
N SER A 222 12.52 -5.05 -30.33
CA SER A 222 12.16 -5.32 -28.93
C SER A 222 11.32 -4.24 -28.26
N CYS A 223 11.02 -3.13 -28.93
CA CYS A 223 10.09 -2.12 -28.42
C CYS A 223 8.66 -2.66 -28.50
N LYS A 224 8.18 -3.27 -27.41
CA LYS A 224 6.77 -3.61 -27.22
C LYS A 224 6.09 -2.42 -26.51
N PRO A 225 5.04 -1.82 -27.08
CA PRO A 225 4.25 -0.78 -26.41
C PRO A 225 3.74 -1.33 -25.08
N ARG A 226 4.20 -0.75 -23.97
CA ARG A 226 3.75 -1.21 -22.65
C ARG A 226 2.86 -0.20 -21.92
N GLN A 227 2.78 1.07 -22.35
CA GLN A 227 2.35 2.11 -21.40
C GLN A 227 1.61 3.35 -21.94
N CYS A 228 1.15 3.44 -23.19
CA CYS A 228 0.58 4.73 -23.61
C CYS A 228 -0.54 4.68 -24.64
N GLY A 229 -1.68 5.26 -24.29
CA GLY A 229 -2.71 5.65 -25.25
C GLY A 229 -2.41 6.99 -25.85
N ASP A 230 -3.05 7.31 -26.97
CA ASP A 230 -3.01 8.68 -27.46
C ASP A 230 -3.54 9.64 -26.38
N ARG A 231 -4.50 9.20 -25.55
CA ARG A 231 -5.20 10.04 -24.55
C ARG A 231 -4.95 9.68 -23.07
N GLY A 232 -4.83 8.40 -22.72
CA GLY A 232 -4.68 7.91 -21.34
C GLY A 232 -3.28 7.41 -20.97
N ASN A 233 -3.05 7.15 -19.67
CA ASN A 233 -1.76 6.71 -19.11
C ASN A 233 -1.82 5.43 -18.23
N LEU A 234 -2.91 4.65 -18.26
CA LEU A 234 -3.01 3.42 -17.46
C LEU A 234 -1.86 2.44 -17.74
N PHE A 235 -1.37 1.75 -16.71
CA PHE A 235 -0.24 0.83 -16.84
C PHE A 235 -0.68 -0.53 -17.39
N THR A 236 -1.52 -1.26 -16.68
CA THR A 236 -1.92 -2.64 -17.09
C THR A 236 -3.25 -2.73 -17.83
N ALA A 237 -4.12 -1.72 -17.70
CA ALA A 237 -5.44 -1.69 -18.34
C ALA A 237 -5.46 -0.90 -19.66
N TYR A 238 -4.29 -0.43 -20.13
CA TYR A 238 -4.18 0.37 -21.35
C TYR A 238 -4.79 -0.28 -22.58
N THR A 239 -4.60 -1.59 -22.75
CA THR A 239 -5.07 -2.31 -23.94
C THR A 239 -6.59 -2.39 -24.04
N SER A 240 -7.29 -2.42 -22.91
CA SER A 240 -8.77 -2.40 -22.84
C SER A 240 -9.33 -0.98 -22.76
N ASN A 241 -8.63 -0.07 -22.11
CA ASN A 241 -9.00 1.34 -21.95
C ASN A 241 -7.82 2.28 -22.27
N PRO A 242 -7.72 2.75 -23.51
CA PRO A 242 -6.64 3.63 -23.94
C PRO A 242 -6.89 5.13 -23.65
N TYR A 243 -8.00 5.47 -22.98
CA TYR A 243 -8.48 6.85 -22.85
C TYR A 243 -8.31 7.43 -21.45
N ALA A 244 -8.32 6.59 -20.44
CA ALA A 244 -8.40 7.04 -19.06
C ALA A 244 -7.03 7.41 -18.48
N GLU A 245 -7.07 8.36 -17.55
CA GLU A 245 -5.96 8.70 -16.67
C GLU A 245 -6.19 8.04 -15.30
N PHE A 246 -5.12 7.71 -14.57
CA PHE A 246 -5.17 6.96 -13.32
C PHE A 246 -6.12 7.51 -12.25
N ASN A 247 -6.01 8.79 -11.89
CA ASN A 247 -6.85 9.41 -10.85
C ASN A 247 -8.32 9.35 -11.23
N MET A 248 -8.65 9.65 -12.49
CA MET A 248 -10.02 9.54 -13.00
C MET A 248 -10.51 8.10 -13.13
N PHE A 249 -9.63 7.16 -13.48
CA PHE A 249 -9.96 5.74 -13.67
C PHE A 249 -10.14 5.01 -12.35
N ALA A 250 -9.42 5.40 -11.30
CA ALA A 250 -9.49 4.77 -9.99
C ALA A 250 -10.90 4.91 -9.38
N ASP A 251 -11.63 5.98 -9.68
CA ASP A 251 -13.05 6.14 -9.35
C ASP A 251 -13.77 7.10 -10.32
N PRO A 252 -14.22 6.61 -11.50
CA PRO A 252 -14.84 7.45 -12.53
C PRO A 252 -16.10 8.15 -12.06
N PHE A 253 -16.88 7.50 -11.19
CA PHE A 253 -18.10 8.09 -10.67
C PHE A 253 -17.78 9.20 -9.66
N ALA A 254 -16.78 9.04 -8.80
CA ALA A 254 -16.33 10.12 -7.93
C ALA A 254 -15.80 11.32 -8.73
N ALA A 255 -14.97 11.08 -9.74
CA ALA A 255 -14.47 12.12 -10.62
C ALA A 255 -15.60 12.91 -11.29
N TYR A 256 -16.64 12.21 -11.79
CA TYR A 256 -17.85 12.86 -12.30
C TYR A 256 -18.53 13.73 -11.23
N GLN A 257 -18.73 13.21 -10.01
CA GLN A 257 -19.37 13.97 -8.92
C GLN A 257 -18.59 15.24 -8.54
N VAL A 258 -17.25 15.21 -8.58
CA VAL A 258 -16.42 16.38 -8.27
C VAL A 258 -16.49 17.42 -9.39
N LEU A 259 -16.34 17.01 -10.66
CA LEU A 259 -16.38 17.93 -11.79
C LEU A 259 -17.77 18.56 -11.97
N HIS A 260 -18.84 17.81 -11.68
CA HIS A 260 -20.23 18.27 -11.74
C HIS A 260 -20.74 18.88 -10.42
N SER A 261 -19.86 19.19 -9.48
CA SER A 261 -20.25 19.64 -8.14
C SER A 261 -20.91 21.03 -8.08
N GLY A 262 -20.74 21.83 -9.14
CA GLY A 262 -21.12 23.25 -9.21
C GLY A 262 -20.08 24.21 -8.61
N ILE A 263 -18.97 23.69 -8.07
CA ILE A 263 -17.85 24.48 -7.57
C ILE A 263 -16.91 24.79 -8.74
N PRO A 264 -16.28 25.99 -8.82
CA PRO A 264 -15.29 26.28 -9.85
C PRO A 264 -14.13 25.27 -9.83
N VAL A 265 -13.97 24.54 -10.95
CA VAL A 265 -12.90 23.54 -11.14
C VAL A 265 -11.85 24.08 -12.10
N ILE A 266 -10.58 23.88 -11.76
CA ILE A 266 -9.44 24.04 -12.65
C ILE A 266 -8.81 22.66 -12.82
N LEU A 267 -8.67 22.22 -14.07
CA LEU A 267 -8.14 20.91 -14.42
C LEU A 267 -6.72 21.05 -14.98
N VAL A 268 -5.79 20.26 -14.45
CA VAL A 268 -4.47 20.00 -15.04
C VAL A 268 -4.45 18.55 -15.54
N PRO A 269 -4.83 18.32 -16.80
CA PRO A 269 -4.89 16.99 -17.38
C PRO A 269 -3.55 16.56 -17.98
N LEU A 270 -3.50 15.33 -18.47
CA LEU A 270 -2.38 14.76 -19.22
C LEU A 270 -1.98 15.64 -20.41
N ASP A 271 -2.90 16.37 -21.03
CA ASP A 271 -2.61 17.34 -22.10
C ASP A 271 -1.49 18.29 -21.69
N ALA A 272 -1.59 18.83 -20.47
CA ALA A 272 -0.62 19.77 -19.94
C ALA A 272 0.62 19.07 -19.40
N THR A 273 0.46 18.01 -18.61
CA THR A 273 1.59 17.34 -17.95
C THR A 273 2.49 16.63 -18.96
N ASN A 274 1.93 16.13 -20.07
CA ASN A 274 2.70 15.54 -21.17
C ASN A 274 3.64 16.56 -21.86
N SER A 275 3.42 17.85 -21.67
CA SER A 275 4.31 18.88 -22.19
C SER A 275 5.46 19.25 -21.24
N ILE A 276 5.54 18.63 -20.06
CA ILE A 276 6.57 18.85 -19.04
C ILE A 276 7.20 17.53 -18.54
N PRO A 277 7.83 16.73 -19.43
CA PRO A 277 8.59 15.56 -19.02
C PRO A 277 9.82 15.97 -18.21
N VAL A 278 10.19 15.19 -17.19
CA VAL A 278 11.42 15.36 -16.40
C VAL A 278 12.62 15.18 -17.32
N SER A 279 13.03 16.26 -17.98
CA SER A 279 14.17 16.26 -18.92
C SER A 279 15.48 15.92 -18.23
N LYS A 280 16.46 15.45 -19.00
CA LYS A 280 17.81 15.19 -18.48
C LYS A 280 18.43 16.45 -17.90
N GLU A 281 18.27 17.59 -18.57
CA GLU A 281 18.79 18.88 -18.12
C GLU A 281 18.19 19.32 -16.78
N PHE A 282 16.89 19.09 -16.58
CA PHE A 282 16.25 19.35 -15.29
C PHE A 282 16.72 18.37 -14.21
N PHE A 283 16.85 17.09 -14.53
CA PHE A 283 17.36 16.08 -13.60
C PHE A 283 18.78 16.41 -13.14
N ASP A 284 19.67 16.73 -14.07
CA ASP A 284 21.06 17.12 -13.79
C ASP A 284 21.08 18.43 -12.97
N ALA A 285 20.23 19.42 -13.30
CA ALA A 285 20.12 20.64 -12.50
C ALA A 285 19.63 20.36 -11.07
N PHE A 286 18.67 19.45 -10.90
CA PHE A 286 18.20 19.03 -9.59
C PHE A 286 19.29 18.26 -8.83
N GLU A 287 20.10 17.45 -9.51
CA GLU A 287 21.27 16.80 -8.90
C GLU A 287 22.22 17.82 -8.26
N GLN A 288 22.45 18.94 -8.94
CA GLN A 288 23.33 20.01 -8.47
C GLN A 288 22.68 20.95 -7.44
N GLN A 289 21.35 20.96 -7.30
CA GLN A 289 20.60 21.92 -6.48
C GLN A 289 19.73 21.20 -5.44
N GLN A 290 20.38 20.78 -4.34
CA GLN A 290 19.73 20.12 -3.19
C GLN A 290 20.21 20.73 -1.86
N GLU A 291 20.08 22.05 -1.74
CA GLU A 291 20.53 22.84 -0.59
C GLU A 291 19.73 22.54 0.69
N THR A 292 18.52 22.02 0.55
CA THR A 292 17.61 21.70 1.65
C THR A 292 17.38 20.18 1.79
N LEU A 293 16.96 19.74 2.97
CA LEU A 293 16.76 18.31 3.25
C LEU A 293 15.62 17.70 2.44
N GLU A 294 14.55 18.46 2.24
CA GLU A 294 13.41 18.09 1.42
C GLU A 294 13.76 18.01 -0.06
N ALA A 295 14.63 18.90 -0.57
CA ALA A 295 15.15 18.81 -1.93
C ALA A 295 16.00 17.54 -2.11
N GLN A 296 16.85 17.21 -1.13
CA GLN A 296 17.63 15.97 -1.13
C GLN A 296 16.73 14.73 -1.11
N TYR A 297 15.65 14.75 -0.33
CA TYR A 297 14.70 13.63 -0.27
C TYR A 297 13.99 13.44 -1.62
N CYS A 298 13.45 14.52 -2.19
CA CYS A 298 12.79 14.50 -3.49
C CYS A 298 13.72 14.01 -4.60
N PHE A 299 14.96 14.54 -4.67
CA PHE A 299 15.91 14.10 -5.68
C PHE A 299 16.31 12.63 -5.51
N ARG A 300 16.58 12.15 -4.30
CA ARG A 300 16.94 10.74 -4.08
C ARG A 300 15.81 9.79 -4.47
N SER A 301 14.56 10.16 -4.21
CA SER A 301 13.42 9.41 -4.72
C SER A 301 13.36 9.41 -6.24
N LEU A 302 13.52 10.58 -6.87
CA LEU A 302 13.52 10.71 -8.32
C LEU A 302 14.65 9.89 -8.97
N GLN A 303 15.83 9.88 -8.35
CA GLN A 303 16.99 9.10 -8.78
C GLN A 303 16.71 7.60 -8.68
N LEU A 304 16.13 7.14 -7.57
CA LEU A 304 15.75 5.73 -7.41
C LEU A 304 14.70 5.32 -8.44
N THR A 305 13.70 6.16 -8.69
CA THR A 305 12.72 5.93 -9.76
C THR A 305 13.43 5.83 -11.11
N ARG A 306 14.27 6.80 -11.48
CA ARG A 306 15.06 6.79 -12.73
C ARG A 306 15.88 5.52 -12.90
N ASP A 307 16.51 5.05 -11.82
CA ASP A 307 17.37 3.86 -11.85
C ASP A 307 16.60 2.54 -12.06
N THR A 308 15.28 2.55 -11.91
CA THR A 308 14.42 1.40 -12.27
C THR A 308 14.02 1.37 -13.75
N TRP A 309 14.26 2.45 -14.50
CA TRP A 309 13.91 2.55 -15.93
C TRP A 309 15.06 2.12 -16.84
N PHE A 310 14.73 1.74 -18.07
CA PHE A 310 15.72 1.35 -19.08
C PHE A 310 16.17 2.54 -19.92
N GLY A 311 17.49 2.80 -19.93
CA GLY A 311 18.10 3.86 -20.73
C GLY A 311 17.51 5.25 -20.42
N ASP A 312 17.40 6.08 -21.46
CA ASP A 312 16.93 7.47 -21.32
C ASP A 312 15.40 7.62 -21.40
N GLN A 313 14.64 6.51 -21.42
CA GLN A 313 13.16 6.55 -21.52
C GLN A 313 12.53 7.37 -20.40
N PHE A 314 13.08 7.28 -19.19
CA PHE A 314 12.68 8.06 -18.03
C PHE A 314 12.56 9.56 -18.36
N TYR A 315 13.57 10.12 -19.05
CA TYR A 315 13.62 11.56 -19.34
C TYR A 315 12.57 12.04 -20.34
N THR A 316 11.87 11.12 -20.99
CA THR A 316 10.83 11.40 -21.98
C THR A 316 9.43 10.94 -21.55
N SER A 317 9.32 10.12 -20.50
CA SER A 317 8.08 9.42 -20.15
C SER A 317 7.70 9.50 -18.67
N TYR A 318 8.55 10.10 -17.82
CA TYR A 318 8.19 10.50 -16.47
C TYR A 318 7.95 12.01 -16.44
N PHE A 319 6.82 12.47 -15.91
CA PHE A 319 6.37 13.86 -16.04
C PHE A 319 6.18 14.53 -14.68
N MET A 320 6.22 15.87 -14.66
CA MET A 320 5.78 16.62 -13.48
C MET A 320 4.25 16.69 -13.49
N TRP A 321 3.60 15.70 -12.87
CA TRP A 321 2.15 15.65 -12.74
C TRP A 321 1.67 16.54 -11.59
N ASP A 322 1.55 16.01 -10.38
CA ASP A 322 0.88 16.71 -9.26
C ASP A 322 1.61 17.95 -8.76
N SER A 323 2.94 17.94 -8.83
CA SER A 323 3.75 19.13 -8.54
C SER A 323 3.43 20.26 -9.52
N PHE A 324 3.19 19.97 -10.80
CA PHE A 324 2.79 20.97 -11.79
C PHE A 324 1.39 21.52 -11.53
N LEU A 325 0.42 20.68 -11.12
CA LEU A 325 -0.87 21.14 -10.61
C LEU A 325 -0.69 22.13 -9.46
N SER A 326 0.17 21.80 -8.49
CA SER A 326 0.45 22.70 -7.37
C SER A 326 1.05 24.03 -7.81
N GLY A 327 1.96 24.01 -8.79
CA GLY A 327 2.51 25.22 -9.41
C GLY A 327 1.44 26.08 -10.06
N VAL A 328 0.63 25.49 -10.94
CA VAL A 328 -0.48 26.17 -11.64
C VAL A 328 -1.44 26.81 -10.64
N ALA A 329 -1.83 26.05 -9.61
CA ALA A 329 -2.76 26.51 -8.59
C ALA A 329 -2.20 27.69 -7.78
N ILE A 330 -0.95 27.58 -7.30
CA ILE A 330 -0.30 28.66 -6.55
C ILE A 330 -0.19 29.93 -7.40
N SER A 331 0.20 29.81 -8.68
CA SER A 331 0.29 30.97 -9.59
C SER A 331 -1.06 31.68 -9.76
N ILE A 332 -2.17 30.93 -9.94
CA ILE A 332 -3.52 31.53 -10.04
C ILE A 332 -3.90 32.22 -8.73
N MET A 333 -3.68 31.54 -7.60
CA MET A 333 -4.07 32.05 -6.28
C MET A 333 -3.25 33.30 -5.87
N GLN A 334 -2.02 33.46 -6.37
CA GLN A 334 -1.20 34.67 -6.17
C GLN A 334 -1.75 35.90 -6.92
N HIS A 335 -2.44 35.69 -8.05
CA HIS A 335 -2.89 36.76 -8.96
C HIS A 335 -4.42 36.91 -9.03
N ALA A 336 -5.17 36.43 -8.03
CA ALA A 336 -6.63 36.39 -8.11
C ALA A 336 -7.33 37.76 -8.24
N ASP A 337 -6.63 38.87 -7.98
CA ASP A 337 -7.18 40.22 -8.15
C ASP A 337 -7.13 40.71 -9.63
N SER A 338 -6.50 39.96 -10.55
CA SER A 338 -6.32 40.32 -11.98
C SER A 338 -6.82 39.24 -12.95
N TYR A 339 -8.02 38.70 -12.69
CA TYR A 339 -8.61 37.52 -13.37
C TYR A 339 -8.88 37.71 -14.87
N LEU A 340 -8.02 37.15 -15.72
CA LEU A 340 -8.29 36.86 -17.15
C LEU A 340 -7.90 35.41 -17.53
N GLY A 341 -7.72 34.52 -16.55
CA GLY A 341 -7.33 33.12 -16.80
C GLY A 341 -5.86 32.94 -17.19
N GLU A 342 -5.02 33.96 -17.02
CA GLU A 342 -3.58 33.85 -17.25
C GLU A 342 -2.89 33.04 -16.15
N ASN A 343 -1.87 32.27 -16.52
CA ASN A 343 -1.05 31.49 -15.60
C ASN A 343 0.42 31.60 -16.01
N GLU A 344 1.33 31.69 -15.03
CA GLU A 344 2.76 31.81 -15.29
C GLU A 344 3.34 30.54 -15.92
N PHE A 345 2.80 29.38 -15.55
CA PHE A 345 3.36 28.07 -15.86
C PHE A 345 2.61 27.33 -16.95
N ALA A 346 1.35 27.71 -17.24
CA ALA A 346 0.50 27.02 -18.19
C ALA A 346 -0.25 27.98 -19.13
N GLU A 347 -0.56 27.48 -20.33
CA GLU A 347 -1.59 28.04 -21.19
C GLU A 347 -2.95 27.47 -20.75
N MET A 348 -3.95 28.34 -20.55
CA MET A 348 -5.26 27.96 -20.01
C MET A 348 -6.37 28.20 -21.04
N GLU A 349 -7.34 27.30 -21.10
CA GLU A 349 -8.50 27.40 -22.01
C GLU A 349 -9.75 26.89 -21.29
N TYR A 350 -10.89 27.56 -21.47
CA TYR A 350 -12.18 27.04 -21.00
C TYR A 350 -12.70 25.98 -21.97
N LEU A 351 -12.94 24.77 -21.46
CA LEU A 351 -13.47 23.64 -22.23
C LEU A 351 -14.76 23.11 -21.62
N ASN A 352 -15.63 22.57 -22.48
CA ASN A 352 -16.84 21.87 -22.10
C ASN A 352 -16.55 20.37 -22.04
N ILE A 353 -16.44 19.82 -20.83
CA ILE A 353 -15.99 18.44 -20.61
C ILE A 353 -16.97 17.66 -19.73
N THR A 354 -16.81 16.34 -19.70
CA THR A 354 -17.46 15.43 -18.75
C THR A 354 -16.56 14.23 -18.48
N VAL A 355 -16.88 13.42 -17.47
CA VAL A 355 -16.18 12.16 -17.20
C VAL A 355 -17.09 11.00 -17.59
N VAL A 356 -16.59 10.11 -18.46
CA VAL A 356 -17.31 8.91 -18.84
C VAL A 356 -17.25 7.91 -17.68
N THR A 357 -18.41 7.62 -17.07
CA THR A 357 -18.48 6.69 -15.91
C THR A 357 -18.87 5.27 -16.32
N SER A 358 -19.41 5.08 -17.53
CA SER A 358 -19.83 3.79 -18.07
C SER A 358 -19.91 3.84 -19.60
N ASN A 359 -19.88 2.67 -20.24
CA ASN A 359 -19.79 2.53 -21.69
C ASN A 359 -21.15 2.19 -22.32
N GLU A 360 -21.42 2.77 -23.48
CA GLU A 360 -22.61 2.43 -24.28
C GLU A 360 -22.63 0.96 -24.72
N PRO A 361 -23.82 0.35 -24.90
CA PRO A 361 -25.15 0.96 -24.80
C PRO A 361 -25.64 1.14 -23.35
N TYR A 362 -26.29 2.28 -23.08
CA TYR A 362 -26.89 2.58 -21.78
C TYR A 362 -28.20 1.80 -21.57
N GLY A 363 -28.46 1.41 -20.31
CA GLY A 363 -29.65 0.67 -19.91
C GLY A 363 -29.54 -0.85 -20.04
N VAL A 364 -28.38 -1.36 -20.45
CA VAL A 364 -28.10 -2.80 -20.51
C VAL A 364 -27.59 -3.28 -19.16
N ASN A 365 -28.11 -4.43 -18.71
CA ASN A 365 -27.76 -5.06 -17.45
C ASN A 365 -27.02 -6.37 -17.75
N ASP A 366 -25.70 -6.34 -17.70
CA ASP A 366 -24.82 -7.47 -18.01
C ASP A 366 -24.02 -7.97 -16.79
N GLY A 367 -24.31 -7.44 -15.60
CA GLY A 367 -23.63 -7.79 -14.35
C GLY A 367 -22.35 -7.00 -14.08
N SER A 368 -21.95 -6.10 -14.99
CA SER A 368 -20.73 -5.30 -14.85
C SER A 368 -20.88 -4.05 -14.00
N ASN A 369 -22.09 -3.55 -13.75
CA ASN A 369 -22.36 -2.24 -13.14
C ASN A 369 -23.20 -2.39 -11.85
N PRO A 370 -22.55 -2.55 -10.69
CA PRO A 370 -23.21 -2.70 -9.39
C PRO A 370 -24.15 -1.55 -8.97
N LEU A 371 -24.08 -0.39 -9.63
CA LEU A 371 -25.03 0.71 -9.37
C LEU A 371 -26.44 0.36 -9.87
N PHE A 372 -26.57 -0.53 -10.86
CA PHE A 372 -27.84 -0.90 -11.50
C PHE A 372 -28.18 -2.38 -11.36
N ASP A 373 -27.18 -3.26 -11.35
CA ASP A 373 -27.38 -4.70 -11.50
C ASP A 373 -28.09 -5.35 -10.29
N GLY A 374 -29.11 -6.16 -10.58
CA GLY A 374 -29.91 -6.83 -9.56
C GLY A 374 -30.76 -5.91 -8.68
N ARG A 375 -30.89 -4.62 -9.02
CA ARG A 375 -31.57 -3.61 -8.19
C ARG A 375 -32.88 -3.12 -8.80
N ALA A 376 -33.93 -3.03 -7.96
CA ALA A 376 -35.21 -2.43 -8.36
C ALA A 376 -35.07 -0.91 -8.58
N VAL A 377 -34.35 -0.24 -7.67
CA VAL A 377 -33.98 1.18 -7.73
C VAL A 377 -32.45 1.26 -7.81
N PRO A 378 -31.88 1.91 -8.84
CA PRO A 378 -30.43 2.09 -8.93
C PRO A 378 -29.87 2.81 -7.71
N LYS A 379 -28.64 2.43 -7.31
CA LYS A 379 -27.91 3.07 -6.22
C LYS A 379 -27.76 4.56 -6.50
N PHE A 380 -27.88 5.39 -5.45
CA PHE A 380 -27.87 6.86 -5.55
C PHE A 380 -29.03 7.44 -6.37
N ASN A 381 -30.11 6.68 -6.60
CA ASN A 381 -31.26 7.06 -7.41
C ASN A 381 -30.89 7.47 -8.86
N LEU A 382 -29.85 6.85 -9.41
CA LEU A 382 -29.41 7.14 -10.78
C LEU A 382 -30.48 6.78 -11.81
N GLN A 383 -30.52 7.55 -12.90
CA GLN A 383 -31.48 7.36 -13.98
C GLN A 383 -31.23 6.05 -14.75
N LYS A 384 -32.25 5.20 -14.84
CA LYS A 384 -32.23 4.02 -15.71
C LYS A 384 -32.12 4.44 -17.17
N ALA A 385 -31.28 3.75 -17.95
CA ALA A 385 -30.94 4.11 -19.33
C ALA A 385 -30.28 5.51 -19.49
N GLY A 386 -29.79 6.11 -18.40
CA GLY A 386 -28.97 7.31 -18.43
C GLY A 386 -27.47 7.01 -18.63
N VAL A 387 -26.65 8.06 -18.69
CA VAL A 387 -25.20 7.98 -19.02
C VAL A 387 -24.35 7.15 -18.07
N HIS A 388 -24.85 6.85 -16.87
CA HIS A 388 -24.19 6.00 -15.87
C HIS A 388 -24.59 4.53 -15.96
N SER A 389 -25.58 4.18 -16.78
CA SER A 389 -26.23 2.86 -16.81
C SER A 389 -25.69 1.92 -17.89
N GLY A 390 -24.46 2.15 -18.33
CA GLY A 390 -23.77 1.32 -19.30
C GLY A 390 -22.91 0.24 -18.66
N HIS A 391 -22.14 -0.45 -19.51
CA HIS A 391 -21.14 -1.41 -19.07
C HIS A 391 -19.99 -0.70 -18.34
N VAL A 392 -19.56 -1.24 -17.21
CA VAL A 392 -18.39 -0.72 -16.49
C VAL A 392 -17.28 -1.75 -16.60
N GLN A 393 -16.08 -1.33 -17.01
CA GLN A 393 -14.95 -2.24 -17.17
C GLN A 393 -14.71 -3.06 -15.90
N THR A 394 -14.71 -4.39 -15.98
CA THR A 394 -14.59 -5.31 -14.83
C THR A 394 -13.15 -5.70 -14.51
N GLY A 395 -12.23 -5.45 -15.45
CA GLY A 395 -10.80 -5.66 -15.27
C GLY A 395 -10.00 -5.41 -16.56
N PRO A 396 -8.67 -5.61 -16.54
CA PRO A 396 -7.80 -5.30 -17.67
C PRO A 396 -8.04 -6.18 -18.91
N GLN A 397 -8.57 -7.40 -18.73
CA GLN A 397 -8.89 -8.35 -19.79
C GLN A 397 -10.40 -8.48 -20.03
N ASP A 398 -11.18 -7.46 -19.66
CA ASP A 398 -12.62 -7.47 -19.88
C ASP A 398 -12.96 -7.66 -21.38
N PRO A 399 -13.62 -8.76 -21.77
CA PRO A 399 -13.95 -9.03 -23.17
C PRO A 399 -14.84 -7.95 -23.79
N PHE A 400 -15.70 -7.29 -23.01
CA PHE A 400 -16.52 -6.20 -23.50
C PHE A 400 -15.64 -5.06 -24.01
N CYS A 401 -14.49 -4.80 -23.38
CA CYS A 401 -13.64 -3.67 -23.70
C CYS A 401 -12.84 -3.81 -24.99
N PHE A 402 -12.94 -4.91 -25.73
CA PHE A 402 -12.23 -5.11 -27.00
C PHE A 402 -13.17 -5.04 -28.20
N VAL A 403 -12.68 -4.49 -29.32
CA VAL A 403 -13.40 -4.53 -30.59
C VAL A 403 -13.41 -5.97 -31.12
N LYS A 404 -14.58 -6.47 -31.58
CA LYS A 404 -14.69 -7.83 -32.12
C LYS A 404 -13.66 -8.06 -33.25
N GLY A 405 -12.79 -9.05 -33.07
CA GLY A 405 -11.78 -9.44 -34.07
C GLY A 405 -10.52 -8.57 -34.08
N GLY A 406 -10.28 -7.73 -33.07
CA GLY A 406 -9.03 -6.97 -32.95
C GLY A 406 -8.61 -6.72 -31.49
N ASP A 407 -7.39 -6.24 -31.31
CA ASP A 407 -6.77 -6.00 -29.99
C ASP A 407 -6.95 -4.57 -29.48
N LYS A 408 -7.76 -3.75 -30.17
CA LYS A 408 -7.98 -2.35 -29.81
C LYS A 408 -9.04 -2.23 -28.72
N GLY A 409 -8.63 -1.65 -27.59
CA GLY A 409 -9.52 -1.28 -26.50
C GLY A 409 -10.54 -0.20 -26.89
N LYS A 410 -11.76 -0.34 -26.37
CA LYS A 410 -12.87 0.60 -26.59
C LYS A 410 -13.53 1.08 -25.30
N CYS A 411 -13.17 0.56 -24.13
CA CYS A 411 -13.70 1.07 -22.87
C CYS A 411 -13.16 2.47 -22.59
N GLN A 412 -13.99 3.29 -21.95
CA GLN A 412 -13.78 4.71 -21.72
C GLN A 412 -14.07 5.12 -20.27
N ASP A 413 -14.21 4.17 -19.33
CA ASP A 413 -14.31 4.46 -17.91
C ASP A 413 -13.21 5.45 -17.49
N GLY A 414 -13.55 6.55 -16.82
CA GLY A 414 -12.60 7.57 -16.41
C GLY A 414 -12.09 8.48 -17.53
N TYR A 415 -12.58 8.34 -18.77
CA TYR A 415 -12.21 9.24 -19.86
C TYR A 415 -12.82 10.62 -19.66
N THR A 416 -11.98 11.64 -19.55
CA THR A 416 -12.40 13.05 -19.55
C THR A 416 -12.66 13.50 -20.99
N LYS A 417 -13.93 13.53 -21.38
CA LYS A 417 -14.36 13.72 -22.75
C LYS A 417 -14.89 15.14 -22.98
N GLU A 418 -14.44 15.78 -24.05
CA GLU A 418 -15.05 17.02 -24.53
C GLU A 418 -16.43 16.73 -25.13
N VAL A 419 -17.44 17.46 -24.70
CA VAL A 419 -18.85 17.25 -25.08
C VAL A 419 -19.58 18.58 -25.28
N SER A 420 -20.62 18.57 -26.11
CA SER A 420 -21.45 19.75 -26.43
C SER A 420 -22.92 19.60 -26.01
N ASN A 421 -23.25 18.52 -25.32
CA ASN A 421 -24.61 18.20 -24.86
C ASN A 421 -24.86 18.73 -23.43
N SER A 422 -26.01 18.35 -22.86
CA SER A 422 -26.39 18.74 -21.49
C SER A 422 -25.46 18.20 -20.39
N GLU A 423 -24.61 17.22 -20.69
CA GLU A 423 -23.63 16.65 -19.74
C GLU A 423 -22.34 17.46 -19.69
N ALA A 424 -22.23 18.56 -20.43
CA ALA A 424 -21.05 19.42 -20.43
C ALA A 424 -20.98 20.26 -19.15
N VAL A 425 -19.82 20.23 -18.48
CA VAL A 425 -19.41 21.24 -17.50
C VAL A 425 -18.29 22.09 -18.09
N GLN A 426 -18.42 23.41 -17.97
CA GLN A 426 -17.38 24.35 -18.39
C GLN A 426 -16.29 24.42 -17.32
N VAL A 427 -15.07 24.04 -17.67
CA VAL A 427 -13.92 23.94 -16.76
C VAL A 427 -12.74 24.72 -17.36
N LEU A 428 -11.96 25.40 -16.52
CA LEU A 428 -10.71 26.01 -16.96
C LEU A 428 -9.61 24.93 -16.98
N VAL A 429 -9.08 24.64 -18.16
CA VAL A 429 -8.18 23.50 -18.39
C VAL A 429 -6.80 24.01 -18.81
N ALA A 430 -5.75 23.54 -18.14
CA ALA A 430 -4.38 23.72 -18.60
C ALA A 430 -4.17 22.91 -19.89
N GLN A 431 -3.70 23.58 -20.95
CA GLN A 431 -3.49 22.96 -22.27
C GLN A 431 -2.04 22.48 -22.44
N ARG A 432 -1.07 23.25 -21.95
CA ARG A 432 0.36 22.96 -22.01
C ARG A 432 1.14 23.81 -21.02
N ALA A 433 2.31 23.32 -20.62
CA ALA A 433 3.29 24.04 -19.84
C ALA A 433 4.00 25.10 -20.71
N ARG A 434 4.19 26.29 -20.14
CA ARG A 434 4.87 27.40 -20.79
C ARG A 434 6.39 27.16 -20.85
N PRO A 435 7.05 27.57 -21.95
CA PRO A 435 8.50 27.55 -22.02
C PRO A 435 9.09 28.47 -20.94
N ASN A 436 10.34 28.22 -20.59
CA ASN A 436 11.07 29.14 -19.73
C ASN A 436 11.16 30.52 -20.40
N ARG A 437 10.95 31.59 -19.62
CA ARG A 437 11.07 32.97 -20.10
C ARG A 437 12.49 33.30 -20.55
N ASP A 438 13.49 32.66 -19.93
CA ASP A 438 14.86 32.70 -20.38
C ASP A 438 15.11 31.60 -21.43
N VAL A 439 15.21 32.01 -22.70
CA VAL A 439 15.46 31.12 -23.84
C VAL A 439 16.84 30.45 -23.80
N HIS A 440 17.77 30.94 -22.98
CA HIS A 440 19.11 30.37 -22.82
C HIS A 440 19.22 29.47 -21.59
N SER A 441 18.19 29.42 -20.73
CA SER A 441 18.19 28.53 -19.57
C SER A 441 18.20 27.06 -20.02
N PRO A 442 19.03 26.20 -19.41
CA PRO A 442 19.02 24.76 -19.67
C PRO A 442 17.69 24.10 -19.26
N MET A 443 16.98 24.69 -18.29
CA MET A 443 15.61 24.29 -17.95
C MET A 443 14.62 24.86 -18.96
N ASN A 444 14.01 24.01 -19.76
CA ASN A 444 13.14 24.40 -20.90
C ASN A 444 11.69 24.77 -20.52
N ARG A 445 11.28 24.65 -19.25
CA ARG A 445 9.97 25.04 -18.74
C ARG A 445 10.08 26.02 -17.60
N GLN A 446 9.18 27.00 -17.55
CA GLN A 446 9.15 28.00 -16.49
C GLN A 446 8.92 27.35 -15.11
N PHE A 447 8.09 26.31 -15.05
CA PHE A 447 7.82 25.61 -13.81
C PHE A 447 9.02 24.87 -13.24
N PHE A 448 9.91 24.31 -14.06
CA PHE A 448 11.13 23.63 -13.57
C PHE A 448 12.01 24.56 -12.74
N LYS A 449 12.19 25.78 -13.24
CA LYS A 449 12.92 26.82 -12.51
C LYS A 449 12.23 27.14 -11.19
N SER A 450 10.92 27.41 -11.23
CA SER A 450 10.14 27.70 -10.01
C SER A 450 10.20 26.55 -9.00
N PHE A 451 10.14 25.30 -9.45
CA PHE A 451 10.18 24.12 -8.59
C PHE A 451 11.53 24.01 -7.88
N LEU A 452 12.64 24.10 -8.62
CA LEU A 452 13.98 24.06 -8.02
C LEU A 452 14.23 25.25 -7.09
N ASP A 453 13.86 26.46 -7.52
CA ASP A 453 14.01 27.67 -6.72
C ASP A 453 13.28 27.49 -5.38
N VAL A 454 12.00 27.10 -5.41
CA VAL A 454 11.17 26.91 -4.21
C VAL A 454 11.72 25.82 -3.29
N LEU A 455 12.10 24.66 -3.80
CA LEU A 455 12.61 23.56 -2.98
C LEU A 455 13.94 23.94 -2.29
N ASN A 456 14.78 24.74 -2.95
CA ASN A 456 16.07 25.16 -2.43
C ASN A 456 16.03 26.41 -1.54
N LEU A 457 14.91 27.14 -1.45
CA LEU A 457 14.78 28.27 -0.52
C LEU A 457 15.10 27.84 0.92
N HIS A 458 15.96 28.55 1.64
CA HIS A 458 16.17 28.25 3.07
C HIS A 458 14.97 28.60 3.96
N HIS A 459 14.06 29.45 3.47
CA HIS A 459 12.81 29.72 4.18
C HIS A 459 11.94 28.46 4.22
N GLN A 460 11.39 28.15 5.40
CA GLN A 460 10.56 26.96 5.65
C GLN A 460 11.23 25.64 5.27
N SER A 461 12.57 25.57 5.32
CA SER A 461 13.28 24.33 5.08
C SER A 461 12.99 23.27 6.14
N GLY A 462 13.20 22.01 5.77
CA GLY A 462 13.22 20.90 6.70
C GLY A 462 14.18 21.18 7.85
N ARG A 463 13.77 20.80 9.06
CA ARG A 463 14.53 21.05 10.30
C ARG A 463 15.69 20.07 10.46
N PHE A 464 15.43 18.80 10.20
CA PHE A 464 16.38 17.70 10.34
C PHE A 464 15.88 16.46 9.59
N ASN A 465 16.80 15.60 9.18
CA ASN A 465 16.57 14.24 8.68
C ASN A 465 16.99 13.21 9.74
N LEU A 466 16.99 11.91 9.42
CA LEU A 466 17.36 10.87 10.39
C LEU A 466 18.77 11.05 10.98
N THR A 467 19.78 11.30 10.14
CA THR A 467 21.18 11.43 10.58
C THR A 467 21.42 12.70 11.41
N THR A 468 20.71 13.78 11.13
CA THR A 468 20.81 15.03 11.91
C THR A 468 19.94 15.00 13.17
N GLN A 469 18.81 14.27 13.15
CA GLN A 469 18.03 13.96 14.35
C GLN A 469 18.89 13.17 15.36
N PHE A 470 19.77 12.31 14.86
CA PHE A 470 20.62 11.44 15.67
C PHE A 470 22.11 11.52 15.29
N PRO A 471 22.87 12.44 15.89
CA PRO A 471 24.26 12.73 15.48
C PRO A 471 25.24 11.55 15.56
N TYR A 472 24.95 10.55 16.40
CA TYR A 472 25.76 9.34 16.54
C TYR A 472 25.14 8.12 15.85
N TYR A 473 24.23 8.35 14.89
CA TYR A 473 23.65 7.31 14.05
C TYR A 473 24.75 6.52 13.33
N ARG A 474 24.67 5.19 13.41
CA ARG A 474 25.53 4.25 12.71
C ARG A 474 24.70 3.06 12.22
N GLU A 475 24.96 2.62 11.00
CA GLU A 475 24.42 1.38 10.46
C GLU A 475 25.17 0.19 11.10
N ILE A 476 24.58 -0.39 12.15
CA ILE A 476 25.14 -1.54 12.88
C ILE A 476 24.29 -2.77 12.60
N LEU A 477 24.92 -3.89 12.23
CA LEU A 477 24.25 -5.18 12.11
C LEU A 477 24.61 -6.07 13.30
N TYR A 478 23.60 -6.66 13.94
CA TYR A 478 23.77 -7.59 15.05
C TYR A 478 23.71 -9.03 14.53
N LYS A 479 24.87 -9.71 14.52
CA LYS A 479 24.99 -11.09 14.05
C LYS A 479 25.64 -11.97 15.13
N PRO A 480 25.05 -13.12 15.46
CA PRO A 480 25.61 -14.04 16.43
C PRO A 480 26.84 -14.78 15.88
N ASN A 481 27.76 -15.18 16.76
CA ASN A 481 28.87 -16.07 16.42
C ASN A 481 28.55 -17.51 16.84
N PHE A 482 28.41 -18.40 15.85
CA PHE A 482 28.03 -19.81 16.07
C PHE A 482 29.21 -20.78 16.13
N ALA A 483 30.47 -20.33 16.16
CA ALA A 483 31.65 -21.19 15.99
C ALA A 483 31.70 -22.40 16.94
N ASN A 484 31.17 -22.26 18.18
CA ASN A 484 31.23 -23.28 19.23
C ASN A 484 29.84 -23.69 19.78
N GLN A 485 28.76 -23.46 19.04
CA GLN A 485 27.40 -23.76 19.50
C GLN A 485 26.82 -24.97 18.76
N THR A 486 26.16 -25.86 19.51
CA THR A 486 25.39 -26.95 18.92
C THR A 486 24.14 -26.38 18.25
N ARG A 487 23.91 -26.75 17.00
CA ARG A 487 22.77 -26.26 16.21
C ARG A 487 21.73 -27.37 16.12
N GLY A 488 20.48 -27.00 16.36
CA GLY A 488 19.32 -27.86 16.24
C GLY A 488 18.92 -28.09 14.79
N ARG A 489 17.67 -28.49 14.60
CA ARG A 489 17.14 -28.77 13.25
C ARG A 489 17.06 -27.47 12.44
N PRO A 490 17.52 -27.46 11.16
CA PRO A 490 17.35 -26.31 10.28
C PRO A 490 15.87 -26.03 10.01
N VAL A 491 15.42 -24.81 10.29
CA VAL A 491 14.03 -24.37 10.05
C VAL A 491 14.01 -23.18 9.08
N ILE A 492 13.05 -23.19 8.18
CA ILE A 492 12.63 -22.00 7.42
C ILE A 492 11.21 -21.65 7.85
N PHE A 493 10.96 -20.37 8.11
CA PHE A 493 9.63 -19.85 8.41
C PHE A 493 9.08 -19.12 7.19
N ASP A 494 7.92 -19.55 6.69
CA ASP A 494 7.18 -18.96 5.58
C ASP A 494 5.92 -18.30 6.16
N MET A 495 5.82 -16.97 6.01
CA MET A 495 4.87 -16.14 6.75
C MET A 495 4.23 -15.10 5.83
N ASP A 496 3.04 -14.64 6.16
CA ASP A 496 2.35 -13.55 5.44
C ASP A 496 2.24 -12.24 6.21
N MET A 497 3.02 -12.12 7.29
CA MET A 497 3.22 -10.88 8.04
C MET A 497 1.94 -10.40 8.75
N SER A 498 1.08 -11.33 9.14
CA SER A 498 0.02 -11.05 10.12
C SER A 498 0.60 -10.68 11.50
N ALA A 499 -0.22 -10.15 12.40
CA ALA A 499 0.20 -9.93 13.79
C ALA A 499 0.59 -11.24 14.50
N GLY A 500 -0.07 -12.36 14.16
CA GLY A 500 0.24 -13.68 14.69
C GLY A 500 1.60 -14.17 14.21
N ASP A 501 1.93 -13.95 12.93
CA ASP A 501 3.22 -14.33 12.37
C ASP A 501 4.40 -13.60 13.00
N PHE A 502 4.25 -12.31 13.29
CA PHE A 502 5.32 -11.55 13.94
C PHE A 502 5.60 -12.06 15.36
N LEU A 503 4.55 -12.43 16.10
CA LEU A 503 4.69 -13.07 17.41
C LEU A 503 5.24 -14.50 17.30
N ALA A 504 4.85 -15.26 16.28
CA ALA A 504 5.41 -16.57 15.97
C ALA A 504 6.90 -16.48 15.62
N LEU A 505 7.31 -15.48 14.84
CA LEU A 505 8.71 -15.19 14.55
C LEU A 505 9.50 -14.90 15.83
N ILE A 506 8.98 -14.02 16.70
CA ILE A 506 9.61 -13.75 18.01
C ILE A 506 9.75 -15.06 18.80
N TYR A 507 8.70 -15.88 18.86
CA TYR A 507 8.75 -17.17 19.55
C TYR A 507 9.84 -18.11 18.99
N LEU A 508 9.96 -18.20 17.66
CA LEU A 508 11.02 -18.98 17.01
C LEU A 508 12.43 -18.43 17.27
N LEU A 509 12.58 -17.11 17.35
CA LEU A 509 13.85 -16.45 17.67
C LEU A 509 14.26 -16.63 19.14
N LYS A 510 13.30 -16.94 20.01
CA LYS A 510 13.50 -17.26 21.43
C LYS A 510 13.82 -18.72 21.69
N ALA A 511 13.49 -19.59 20.73
CA ALA A 511 13.72 -21.01 20.87
C ALA A 511 15.23 -21.31 20.95
N PRO A 512 15.68 -22.07 21.97
CA PRO A 512 17.07 -22.50 22.09
C PRO A 512 17.65 -23.02 20.78
N LEU A 513 18.85 -22.53 20.44
CA LEU A 513 19.51 -22.82 19.16
C LEU A 513 19.75 -24.33 18.98
N GLU A 514 19.93 -25.05 20.08
CA GLU A 514 20.12 -26.49 20.11
C GLU A 514 18.85 -27.26 19.70
N MET A 515 17.67 -26.64 19.79
CA MET A 515 16.39 -27.21 19.35
C MET A 515 16.06 -26.82 17.92
N ILE A 516 16.10 -25.52 17.62
CA ILE A 516 15.77 -24.97 16.30
C ILE A 516 16.86 -24.01 15.84
N ASP A 517 17.28 -24.18 14.60
CA ASP A 517 18.17 -23.28 13.91
C ASP A 517 17.42 -22.59 12.76
N LEU A 518 16.81 -21.44 13.05
CA LEU A 518 16.11 -20.63 12.05
C LEU A 518 17.11 -20.10 11.02
N LYS A 519 17.02 -20.63 9.79
CA LYS A 519 17.94 -20.38 8.67
C LYS A 519 17.52 -19.25 7.75
N GLY A 520 16.23 -18.96 7.69
CA GLY A 520 15.68 -18.01 6.74
C GLY A 520 14.20 -17.79 6.95
N ILE A 521 13.75 -16.64 6.45
CA ILE A 521 12.33 -16.25 6.43
C ILE A 521 11.93 -16.07 4.97
N LEU A 522 10.81 -16.66 4.59
CA LEU A 522 10.15 -16.44 3.31
C LEU A 522 8.87 -15.65 3.59
N VAL A 523 8.62 -14.62 2.81
CA VAL A 523 7.45 -13.74 2.99
C VAL A 523 6.50 -13.96 1.82
N SER A 524 5.26 -14.36 2.08
CA SER A 524 4.20 -14.46 1.06
C SER A 524 3.60 -13.08 0.83
N GLY A 525 3.85 -12.48 -0.33
CA GLY A 525 3.37 -11.13 -0.66
C GLY A 525 1.88 -11.06 -1.00
N ASN A 526 1.20 -12.21 -1.05
CA ASN A 526 -0.22 -12.37 -1.36
C ASN A 526 -1.07 -12.81 -0.15
N GLY A 527 -0.52 -12.76 1.06
CA GLY A 527 -1.26 -13.09 2.27
C GLY A 527 -1.88 -11.88 2.98
N TRP A 528 -1.96 -11.90 4.31
CA TRP A 528 -2.73 -10.92 5.06
C TRP A 528 -2.18 -9.49 4.98
N ALA A 529 -0.87 -9.27 5.09
CA ALA A 529 -0.27 -7.92 5.05
C ALA A 529 0.36 -7.61 3.69
N THR A 530 0.60 -6.33 3.41
CA THR A 530 1.23 -5.93 2.14
C THR A 530 2.72 -6.26 2.12
N ALA A 531 3.28 -6.48 0.94
CA ALA A 531 4.71 -6.77 0.78
C ALA A 531 5.64 -5.68 1.35
N ALA A 532 5.17 -4.43 1.45
CA ALA A 532 5.93 -3.31 2.01
C ALA A 532 6.19 -3.48 3.52
N THR A 533 5.42 -4.32 4.20
CA THR A 533 5.56 -4.64 5.63
C THR A 533 6.81 -5.48 5.93
N ILE A 534 7.57 -5.92 4.91
CA ILE A 534 8.83 -6.65 5.06
C ILE A 534 9.87 -5.92 5.93
N ASP A 535 9.83 -4.59 5.96
CA ASP A 535 10.71 -3.78 6.79
C ASP A 535 10.54 -4.06 8.30
N VAL A 536 9.34 -4.50 8.74
CA VAL A 536 9.05 -4.90 10.12
C VAL A 536 9.74 -6.23 10.46
N VAL A 537 9.88 -7.14 9.49
CA VAL A 537 10.65 -8.38 9.67
C VAL A 537 12.10 -8.04 9.98
N TYR A 538 12.67 -7.08 9.25
CA TYR A 538 14.04 -6.63 9.50
C TYR A 538 14.21 -5.99 10.88
N ASP A 539 13.25 -5.22 11.35
CA ASP A 539 13.30 -4.63 12.69
C ASP A 539 13.25 -5.67 13.80
N ILE A 540 12.40 -6.70 13.67
CA ILE A 540 12.31 -7.79 14.67
C ILE A 540 13.59 -8.62 14.67
N LEU A 541 14.15 -8.92 13.49
CA LEU A 541 15.46 -9.58 13.40
C LEU A 541 16.56 -8.74 14.05
N HIS A 542 16.55 -7.43 13.83
CA HIS A 542 17.50 -6.50 14.41
C HIS A 542 17.35 -6.42 15.94
N MET A 543 16.11 -6.33 16.44
CA MET A 543 15.76 -6.38 17.86
C MET A 543 16.34 -7.63 18.54
N MET A 544 16.16 -8.79 17.91
CA MET A 544 16.60 -10.09 18.43
C MET A 544 18.08 -10.41 18.14
N GLY A 545 18.82 -9.50 17.50
CA GLY A 545 20.24 -9.70 17.22
C GLY A 545 20.52 -10.77 16.15
N ARG A 546 19.61 -10.92 15.20
CA ARG A 546 19.61 -11.96 14.15
C ARG A 546 19.61 -11.39 12.73
N ASP A 547 20.39 -10.33 12.51
CA ASP A 547 20.60 -9.76 11.17
C ASP A 547 21.35 -10.72 10.22
N ASP A 548 21.78 -11.89 10.70
CA ASP A 548 22.33 -12.99 9.90
C ASP A 548 21.26 -13.73 9.09
N ILE A 549 19.99 -13.68 9.50
CA ILE A 549 18.91 -14.43 8.86
C ILE A 549 18.51 -13.75 7.54
N PRO A 550 18.67 -14.43 6.37
CA PRO A 550 18.17 -13.93 5.10
C PRO A 550 16.64 -13.93 5.06
N VAL A 551 16.07 -12.88 4.48
CA VAL A 551 14.63 -12.73 4.25
C VAL A 551 14.39 -12.66 2.75
N GLY A 552 13.50 -13.51 2.24
CA GLY A 552 13.17 -13.58 0.83
C GLY A 552 11.73 -13.19 0.57
N LEU A 553 11.49 -12.26 -0.35
CA LEU A 553 10.15 -11.84 -0.73
C LEU A 553 9.57 -12.76 -1.82
N GLY A 554 8.38 -13.27 -1.56
CA GLY A 554 7.61 -14.14 -2.44
C GLY A 554 6.82 -13.39 -3.50
N HIS A 555 6.00 -14.13 -4.25
CA HIS A 555 5.07 -13.52 -5.19
C HIS A 555 3.96 -12.75 -4.45
N VAL A 556 3.53 -11.63 -5.04
CA VAL A 556 2.41 -10.79 -4.55
C VAL A 556 1.04 -11.26 -5.06
N ASN A 557 1.02 -12.33 -5.87
CA ASN A 557 -0.20 -12.90 -6.45
C ASN A 557 -0.25 -14.41 -6.16
N ALA A 558 -1.48 -14.93 -6.06
CA ALA A 558 -1.73 -16.36 -5.99
C ALA A 558 -1.36 -17.07 -7.31
N LEU A 559 -0.93 -18.33 -7.23
CA LEU A 559 -0.58 -19.13 -8.40
C LEU A 559 -1.76 -19.27 -9.37
N GLY A 560 -1.45 -19.17 -10.67
CA GLY A 560 -2.44 -19.30 -11.74
C GLY A 560 -3.43 -18.14 -11.85
N THR A 561 -3.24 -17.06 -11.08
CA THR A 561 -4.02 -15.82 -11.24
C THR A 561 -3.30 -14.85 -12.19
N PRO A 562 -4.04 -13.94 -12.87
CA PRO A 562 -3.43 -12.86 -13.63
C PRO A 562 -2.46 -12.05 -12.75
N THR A 563 -1.46 -11.42 -13.38
CA THR A 563 -0.37 -10.67 -12.72
C THR A 563 -0.82 -9.50 -11.82
N LEU A 564 -2.12 -9.24 -11.69
CA LEU A 564 -2.70 -8.08 -11.01
C LEU A 564 -3.58 -8.46 -9.79
N GLY A 565 -3.76 -9.75 -9.52
CA GLY A 565 -3.94 -10.26 -8.15
C GLY A 565 -5.28 -10.09 -7.42
N CYS A 566 -6.36 -9.60 -8.04
CA CYS A 566 -7.56 -9.21 -7.28
C CYS A 566 -8.38 -10.36 -6.66
N LYS A 567 -8.42 -11.51 -7.34
CA LYS A 567 -9.46 -12.55 -7.13
C LYS A 567 -9.61 -13.00 -5.68
N TYR A 568 -8.49 -13.19 -4.98
CA TYR A 568 -8.46 -13.70 -3.61
C TYR A 568 -8.13 -12.62 -2.58
N VAL A 569 -7.20 -11.70 -2.91
CA VAL A 569 -6.78 -10.63 -1.99
C VAL A 569 -7.93 -9.68 -1.61
N LYS A 570 -8.96 -9.57 -2.46
CA LYS A 570 -10.20 -8.83 -2.17
C LYS A 570 -10.92 -9.27 -0.89
N ALA A 571 -10.60 -10.46 -0.38
CA ALA A 571 -11.12 -10.95 0.89
C ALA A 571 -10.47 -10.28 2.11
N VAL A 572 -9.32 -9.63 1.97
CA VAL A 572 -8.65 -8.94 3.07
C VAL A 572 -9.18 -7.50 3.16
N PRO A 573 -9.71 -7.05 4.32
CA PRO A 573 -10.19 -5.67 4.46
C PRO A 573 -9.05 -4.64 4.35
N HIS A 574 -9.31 -3.47 3.73
CA HIS A 574 -8.31 -2.40 3.62
C HIS A 574 -8.28 -1.44 4.82
N GLY A 575 -9.42 -1.24 5.50
CA GLY A 575 -9.58 -0.25 6.57
C GLY A 575 -9.17 -0.75 7.97
N SER A 576 -9.73 -0.12 9.01
CA SER A 576 -9.53 -0.51 10.41
C SER A 576 -10.02 -1.94 10.64
N GLY A 577 -9.19 -2.76 11.28
CA GLY A 577 -9.35 -4.22 11.33
C GLY A 577 -8.88 -4.91 10.06
N GLY A 578 -8.00 -4.31 9.27
CA GLY A 578 -7.54 -4.87 8.00
C GLY A 578 -6.06 -4.64 7.75
N LEU A 579 -5.70 -4.49 6.47
CA LEU A 579 -4.34 -4.19 6.01
C LEU A 579 -3.73 -3.00 6.72
N LEU A 580 -4.50 -1.90 6.86
CA LEU A 580 -4.05 -0.68 7.53
C LEU A 580 -3.48 -0.95 8.92
N ASP A 581 -4.16 -1.79 9.69
CA ASP A 581 -3.74 -2.09 11.05
C ASP A 581 -2.58 -3.08 11.07
N SER A 582 -2.67 -4.17 10.32
CA SER A 582 -1.60 -5.20 10.28
C SER A 582 -0.27 -4.65 9.79
N ASP A 583 -0.27 -3.82 8.74
CA ASP A 583 0.94 -3.22 8.15
C ASP A 583 1.70 -2.31 9.13
N THR A 584 1.01 -1.76 10.14
CA THR A 584 1.60 -0.91 11.18
C THR A 584 1.82 -1.62 12.50
N LEU A 585 1.53 -2.93 12.58
CA LEU A 585 1.36 -3.66 13.83
C LEU A 585 0.46 -2.89 14.81
N PHE A 586 -0.66 -2.40 14.30
CA PHE A 586 -1.66 -1.63 15.03
C PHE A 586 -1.05 -0.36 15.67
N GLY A 587 -0.08 0.25 14.98
CA GLY A 587 0.70 1.40 15.46
C GLY A 587 1.94 1.06 16.30
N LEU A 588 2.19 -0.22 16.59
CA LEU A 588 3.36 -0.65 17.37
C LEU A 588 4.63 -0.85 16.52
N ALA A 589 4.55 -0.92 15.19
CA ALA A 589 5.76 -1.07 14.36
C ALA A 589 6.78 0.06 14.61
N ARG A 590 6.32 1.26 14.97
CA ARG A 590 7.19 2.40 15.28
C ARG A 590 7.90 2.31 16.65
N THR A 591 7.56 1.34 17.50
CA THR A 591 8.28 1.09 18.77
C THR A 591 9.45 0.13 18.59
N LEU A 592 9.48 -0.62 17.48
CA LEU A 592 10.57 -1.53 17.15
C LEU A 592 11.83 -0.73 16.75
N PRO A 593 13.03 -1.24 17.10
CA PRO A 593 14.28 -0.62 16.65
C PRO A 593 14.37 -0.65 15.12
N ARG A 594 14.88 0.42 14.51
CA ARG A 594 15.06 0.51 13.05
C ARG A 594 16.27 -0.30 12.62
N SER A 595 16.06 -1.30 11.78
CA SER A 595 17.15 -2.03 11.13
C SER A 595 17.84 -1.17 10.06
N PRO A 596 19.17 -1.31 9.86
CA PRO A 596 19.83 -0.82 8.64
C PRO A 596 19.41 -1.59 7.38
N ARG A 597 18.87 -2.81 7.55
CA ARG A 597 18.30 -3.59 6.44
C ARG A 597 16.92 -3.01 6.10
N ARG A 598 16.62 -2.97 4.81
CA ARG A 598 15.39 -2.40 4.26
C ARG A 598 15.07 -3.00 2.91
N TYR A 599 13.82 -2.87 2.48
CA TYR A 599 13.47 -3.08 1.09
C TYR A 599 14.35 -2.23 0.18
N THR A 600 14.82 -2.83 -0.91
CA THR A 600 15.56 -2.17 -1.97
C THR A 600 15.08 -2.76 -3.29
N ALA A 601 14.73 -1.91 -4.26
CA ALA A 601 14.24 -2.41 -5.55
C ALA A 601 15.21 -3.43 -6.17
N GLU A 602 14.62 -4.42 -6.85
CA GLU A 602 15.33 -5.60 -7.35
C GLU A 602 16.51 -5.29 -8.29
N LYS A 603 17.38 -6.29 -8.47
CA LYS A 603 18.56 -6.30 -9.37
C LYS A 603 18.24 -6.15 -10.87
N SER A 604 16.99 -5.94 -11.26
CA SER A 604 16.58 -5.84 -12.67
C SER A 604 17.30 -4.70 -13.40
N ALA A 605 17.68 -3.62 -12.71
CA ALA A 605 18.57 -2.59 -13.24
C ALA A 605 19.90 -3.17 -13.80
N VAL A 606 20.45 -4.22 -13.19
CA VAL A 606 21.69 -4.88 -13.65
C VAL A 606 21.42 -5.93 -14.75
N GLN A 607 20.27 -6.60 -14.72
CA GLN A 607 19.88 -7.58 -15.75
C GLN A 607 19.44 -6.91 -17.06
N PHE A 608 19.00 -5.65 -16.99
CA PHE A 608 18.57 -4.85 -18.13
C PHE A 608 19.52 -3.65 -18.39
N GLY A 609 20.74 -3.64 -17.86
CA GLY A 609 21.80 -2.71 -18.32
C GLY A 609 21.64 -1.23 -17.94
N ALA A 610 20.92 -0.90 -16.87
CA ALA A 610 20.90 0.45 -16.31
C ALA A 610 22.30 0.80 -15.71
N PRO A 611 22.91 1.94 -16.08
CA PRO A 611 24.21 2.35 -15.53
C PRO A 611 24.05 2.82 -14.08
N ARG A 612 24.80 2.21 -13.15
CA ARG A 612 25.04 2.78 -11.80
C ARG A 612 26.44 3.39 -11.76
N ASN A 613 26.54 4.64 -11.32
CA ASN A 613 27.80 5.38 -11.16
C ASN A 613 28.30 5.46 -9.70
N ASP A 614 27.67 4.76 -8.75
CA ASP A 614 28.06 4.81 -7.34
C ASP A 614 28.47 3.44 -6.79
N ASP A 615 29.63 3.39 -6.11
CA ASP A 615 30.24 2.25 -5.41
C ASP A 615 29.41 1.69 -4.22
N ARG A 616 28.15 2.13 -4.05
CA ARG A 616 27.24 1.58 -3.05
C ARG A 616 26.60 0.30 -3.57
N HIS A 617 27.26 -0.82 -3.31
CA HIS A 617 26.74 -2.18 -3.53
C HIS A 617 25.47 -2.46 -2.70
N VAL A 618 24.33 -1.90 -3.10
CA VAL A 618 23.02 -2.28 -2.55
C VAL A 618 22.49 -3.47 -3.35
N LEU A 619 22.66 -4.66 -2.78
CA LEU A 619 22.04 -5.90 -3.25
C LEU A 619 20.51 -5.74 -3.15
N GLY A 620 19.80 -5.75 -4.28
CA GLY A 620 18.33 -5.67 -4.31
C GLY A 620 17.66 -6.76 -3.46
N GLN A 621 16.39 -6.53 -3.07
CA GLN A 621 15.60 -7.44 -2.24
C GLN A 621 15.66 -8.87 -2.80
N ALA A 622 16.13 -9.82 -1.98
CA ALA A 622 16.22 -11.21 -2.39
C ALA A 622 14.81 -11.80 -2.52
N SER A 623 14.60 -12.64 -3.54
CA SER A 623 13.35 -13.39 -3.66
C SER A 623 13.32 -14.59 -2.72
N ALA A 624 12.13 -15.06 -2.36
CA ALA A 624 11.93 -16.26 -1.55
C ALA A 624 12.69 -17.47 -2.14
N LEU A 625 12.65 -17.63 -3.46
CA LEU A 625 13.36 -18.70 -4.17
C LEU A 625 14.89 -18.56 -4.08
N GLN A 626 15.43 -17.33 -4.18
CA GLN A 626 16.87 -17.10 -4.04
C GLN A 626 17.36 -17.43 -2.63
N VAL A 627 16.61 -17.02 -1.60
CA VAL A 627 16.91 -17.35 -0.21
C VAL A 627 16.85 -18.86 0.02
N TRP A 628 15.79 -19.52 -0.45
CA TRP A 628 15.68 -20.98 -0.43
C TRP A 628 16.90 -21.68 -1.07
N GLN A 629 17.28 -21.26 -2.28
CA GLN A 629 18.40 -21.84 -3.01
C GLN A 629 19.74 -21.61 -2.30
N SER A 630 19.94 -20.43 -1.73
CA SER A 630 21.14 -20.11 -0.93
C SER A 630 21.24 -21.02 0.29
N ILE A 631 20.16 -21.11 1.08
CA ILE A 631 20.11 -21.93 2.29
C ILE A 631 20.33 -23.40 1.92
N SER A 632 19.57 -23.94 0.97
CA SER A 632 19.65 -25.35 0.58
C SER A 632 21.05 -25.75 0.06
N LYS A 633 21.76 -24.85 -0.63
CA LYS A 633 23.15 -25.07 -1.07
C LYS A 633 24.16 -25.00 0.08
N SER A 634 23.90 -24.19 1.10
CA SER A 634 24.80 -23.98 2.23
C SER A 634 24.78 -25.11 3.28
N LEU A 635 23.80 -26.03 3.20
CA LEU A 635 23.65 -27.10 4.19
C LEU A 635 24.79 -28.12 4.10
N ARG A 636 25.40 -28.41 5.25
CA ARG A 636 26.39 -29.49 5.40
C ARG A 636 25.72 -30.87 5.25
N PRO A 637 26.44 -31.93 4.84
CA PRO A 637 25.86 -33.27 4.65
C PRO A 637 25.11 -33.82 5.87
N ARG A 638 25.58 -33.51 7.09
CA ARG A 638 24.95 -33.93 8.36
C ARG A 638 23.64 -33.19 8.69
N HIS A 639 23.33 -32.11 7.98
CA HIS A 639 22.13 -31.27 8.13
C HIS A 639 21.43 -31.07 6.76
N SER A 640 21.44 -32.08 5.90
CA SER A 640 20.91 -32.00 4.52
C SER A 640 19.39 -31.88 4.41
N LYS A 641 18.70 -31.67 5.55
CA LYS A 641 17.26 -31.72 5.70
C LYS A 641 16.75 -30.45 6.36
N ILE A 642 15.70 -29.86 5.79
CA ILE A 642 15.06 -28.63 6.26
C ILE A 642 13.64 -28.95 6.73
N THR A 643 13.25 -28.36 7.86
CA THR A 643 11.85 -28.26 8.27
C THR A 643 11.29 -26.91 7.86
N VAL A 644 10.10 -26.89 7.27
CA VAL A 644 9.41 -25.66 6.88
C VAL A 644 8.19 -25.48 7.78
N LEU A 645 8.06 -24.32 8.43
CA LEU A 645 6.82 -23.89 9.06
C LEU A 645 6.19 -22.84 8.16
N THR A 646 4.93 -23.02 7.79
CA THR A 646 4.19 -22.08 6.95
C THR A 646 2.94 -21.62 7.69
N SER A 647 2.82 -20.30 7.83
CA SER A 647 1.72 -19.62 8.54
C SER A 647 0.97 -18.61 7.65
N GLY A 648 1.30 -18.58 6.36
CA GLY A 648 0.58 -17.84 5.32
C GLY A 648 0.13 -18.73 4.16
N PRO A 649 -0.28 -18.13 3.02
CA PRO A 649 -0.58 -18.87 1.79
C PRO A 649 0.62 -19.67 1.31
N LEU A 650 0.36 -20.87 0.77
CA LEU A 650 1.38 -21.87 0.42
C LEU A 650 2.14 -21.55 -0.88
N THR A 651 2.03 -20.32 -1.39
CA THR A 651 2.54 -19.85 -2.68
C THR A 651 4.04 -20.05 -2.81
N ASN A 652 4.82 -19.60 -1.82
CA ASN A 652 6.28 -19.72 -1.84
C ASN A 652 6.72 -21.18 -1.89
N LEU A 653 6.12 -22.02 -1.03
CA LEU A 653 6.44 -23.44 -0.98
C LEU A 653 6.05 -24.16 -2.28
N ALA A 654 4.90 -23.85 -2.85
CA ALA A 654 4.50 -24.38 -4.16
C ALA A 654 5.49 -23.98 -5.26
N SER A 655 5.88 -22.70 -5.34
CA SER A 655 6.90 -22.22 -6.28
C SER A 655 8.25 -22.92 -6.11
N ILE A 656 8.68 -23.18 -4.86
CA ILE A 656 9.90 -23.95 -4.59
C ILE A 656 9.80 -25.38 -5.12
N LEU A 657 8.65 -26.04 -4.93
CA LEU A 657 8.45 -27.43 -5.38
C LEU A 657 8.35 -27.57 -6.90
N ASP A 658 7.89 -26.52 -7.57
CA ASP A 658 7.84 -26.44 -9.03
C ASP A 658 9.23 -26.23 -9.63
N VAL A 659 10.01 -25.27 -9.10
CA VAL A 659 11.29 -24.87 -9.68
C VAL A 659 12.47 -25.72 -9.19
N ASP A 660 12.61 -25.96 -7.88
CA ASP A 660 13.73 -26.72 -7.32
C ASP A 660 13.35 -28.18 -7.08
N LYS A 661 13.64 -29.04 -8.06
CA LYS A 661 13.41 -30.50 -7.95
C LYS A 661 14.17 -31.14 -6.78
N ARG A 662 15.22 -30.50 -6.23
CA ARG A 662 15.90 -30.97 -5.00
C ARG A 662 15.10 -30.63 -3.75
N GLY A 663 14.22 -29.63 -3.80
CA GLY A 663 13.34 -29.23 -2.70
C GLY A 663 12.59 -30.42 -2.10
N LYS A 664 12.04 -31.30 -2.95
CA LYS A 664 11.38 -32.54 -2.52
C LYS A 664 12.27 -33.51 -1.74
N LYS A 665 13.59 -33.46 -1.94
CA LYS A 665 14.57 -34.29 -1.24
C LYS A 665 15.15 -33.60 -0.01
N VAL A 666 15.22 -32.27 -0.01
CA VAL A 666 15.80 -31.46 1.07
C VAL A 666 14.77 -31.17 2.16
N ILE A 667 13.51 -30.96 1.80
CA ILE A 667 12.43 -30.75 2.78
C ILE A 667 12.12 -32.08 3.46
N GLN A 668 12.23 -32.11 4.79
CA GLN A 668 11.93 -33.28 5.61
C GLN A 668 10.50 -33.25 6.11
N ASN A 669 10.11 -32.14 6.75
CA ASN A 669 8.78 -31.95 7.33
C ASN A 669 8.26 -30.57 6.95
N VAL A 670 6.97 -30.49 6.69
CA VAL A 670 6.26 -29.21 6.54
C VAL A 670 5.17 -29.14 7.61
N TYR A 671 5.20 -28.09 8.41
CA TYR A 671 4.15 -27.75 9.36
C TYR A 671 3.31 -26.65 8.74
N VAL A 672 2.03 -26.94 8.48
CA VAL A 672 1.09 -26.02 7.83
C VAL A 672 0.11 -25.52 8.86
N VAL A 673 0.17 -24.23 9.17
CA VAL A 673 -0.82 -23.53 9.99
C VAL A 673 -1.89 -22.99 9.06
N GLY A 674 -3.08 -23.58 9.16
CA GLY A 674 -4.20 -23.24 8.29
C GLY A 674 -4.98 -24.48 7.88
N GLY A 675 -5.93 -24.27 6.99
CA GLY A 675 -6.83 -25.32 6.50
C GLY A 675 -7.94 -25.68 7.48
N GLN A 676 -9.08 -26.04 6.90
CA GLN A 676 -10.25 -26.54 7.61
C GLN A 676 -10.67 -27.86 6.97
N VAL A 677 -10.50 -28.96 7.70
CA VAL A 677 -10.76 -30.32 7.20
C VAL A 677 -12.22 -30.68 7.41
N ILE A 678 -12.95 -30.84 6.31
CA ILE A 678 -14.37 -31.21 6.27
C ILE A 678 -14.47 -32.75 6.25
N ASP A 679 -14.99 -33.33 7.32
CA ASP A 679 -15.13 -34.78 7.51
C ASP A 679 -16.59 -35.24 7.75
N GLY A 680 -17.56 -34.47 7.26
CA GLY A 680 -19.00 -34.76 7.38
C GLY A 680 -19.67 -34.12 8.59
N LYS A 681 -18.93 -33.37 9.42
CA LYS A 681 -19.46 -32.43 10.40
C LYS A 681 -19.33 -31.02 9.84
N ASP A 682 -20.45 -30.33 9.61
CA ASP A 682 -20.47 -28.96 9.07
C ASP A 682 -19.78 -27.98 10.03
N LYS A 683 -18.48 -27.76 9.84
CA LYS A 683 -17.70 -26.78 10.59
C LYS A 683 -17.25 -25.68 9.64
N ALA A 684 -17.71 -24.46 9.92
CA ALA A 684 -17.40 -23.29 9.11
C ALA A 684 -15.89 -22.99 9.08
N GLY A 685 -15.45 -22.43 7.96
CA GLY A 685 -14.14 -21.83 7.79
C GLY A 685 -14.08 -20.44 8.42
N ASN A 686 -12.97 -19.73 8.22
CA ASN A 686 -12.78 -18.37 8.74
C ASN A 686 -12.80 -17.27 7.67
N VAL A 687 -12.98 -17.58 6.38
CA VAL A 687 -13.15 -16.58 5.31
C VAL A 687 -14.50 -15.86 5.45
N PHE A 688 -14.51 -14.73 6.16
CA PHE A 688 -15.75 -14.02 6.51
C PHE A 688 -16.20 -12.97 5.49
N SER A 689 -15.29 -12.48 4.65
CA SER A 689 -15.51 -11.40 3.68
C SER A 689 -16.03 -11.91 2.32
N VAL A 690 -16.02 -13.23 2.11
CA VAL A 690 -16.56 -13.87 0.90
C VAL A 690 -17.65 -14.86 1.33
N PRO A 691 -18.91 -14.39 1.54
CA PRO A 691 -19.97 -15.21 2.15
C PRO A 691 -20.34 -16.48 1.38
N THR A 692 -20.00 -16.53 0.09
CA THR A 692 -20.19 -17.72 -0.76
C THR A 692 -19.23 -18.84 -0.41
N ASN A 693 -18.06 -18.56 0.19
CA ASN A 693 -17.10 -19.57 0.63
C ASN A 693 -17.19 -19.81 2.14
N LYS A 694 -17.99 -20.79 2.54
CA LYS A 694 -18.35 -21.02 3.95
C LYS A 694 -17.36 -21.88 4.72
N PHE A 695 -16.49 -22.64 4.03
CA PHE A 695 -15.73 -23.72 4.67
C PHE A 695 -14.22 -23.62 4.48
N ALA A 696 -13.72 -22.68 3.67
CA ALA A 696 -12.28 -22.48 3.50
C ALA A 696 -11.68 -21.73 4.70
N GLU A 697 -10.41 -22.03 4.96
CA GLU A 697 -9.58 -21.23 5.83
C GLU A 697 -8.80 -20.20 4.99
N PHE A 698 -8.55 -19.00 5.53
CA PHE A 698 -7.96 -17.85 4.83
C PHE A 698 -6.68 -18.18 4.07
N ASN A 699 -5.67 -18.79 4.69
CA ASN A 699 -4.40 -19.11 4.02
C ASN A 699 -4.61 -20.04 2.82
N MET A 700 -5.50 -21.01 2.94
CA MET A 700 -5.86 -21.90 1.82
C MET A 700 -6.69 -21.18 0.75
N PHE A 701 -7.53 -20.22 1.13
CA PHE A 701 -8.35 -19.44 0.21
C PHE A 701 -7.53 -18.41 -0.58
N LEU A 702 -6.51 -17.82 0.04
CA LEU A 702 -5.67 -16.80 -0.57
C LEU A 702 -4.80 -17.34 -1.70
N ASP A 703 -4.43 -18.64 -1.66
CA ASP A 703 -3.86 -19.35 -2.81
C ASP A 703 -4.27 -20.84 -2.84
N PRO A 704 -5.46 -21.14 -3.40
CA PRO A 704 -6.01 -22.49 -3.36
C PRO A 704 -5.25 -23.45 -4.28
N LEU A 705 -4.63 -22.93 -5.36
CA LEU A 705 -3.83 -23.75 -6.26
C LEU A 705 -2.51 -24.16 -5.61
N ALA A 706 -1.83 -23.22 -4.94
CA ALA A 706 -0.64 -23.53 -4.16
C ALA A 706 -0.96 -24.49 -3.00
N ALA A 707 -2.08 -24.25 -2.30
CA ALA A 707 -2.54 -25.14 -1.25
C ALA A 707 -2.74 -26.57 -1.76
N LYS A 708 -3.41 -26.74 -2.90
CA LYS A 708 -3.55 -28.03 -3.55
C LYS A 708 -2.22 -28.67 -3.91
N MET A 709 -1.34 -27.92 -4.56
CA MET A 709 -0.03 -28.43 -5.01
C MET A 709 0.82 -28.94 -3.83
N VAL A 710 0.85 -28.20 -2.72
CA VAL A 710 1.62 -28.57 -1.53
C VAL A 710 0.93 -29.69 -0.76
N MET A 711 -0.34 -29.52 -0.42
CA MET A 711 -1.08 -30.46 0.43
C MET A 711 -1.18 -31.84 -0.20
N GLU A 712 -1.30 -31.94 -1.53
CA GLU A 712 -1.37 -33.20 -2.28
C GLU A 712 0.02 -33.70 -2.78
N SER A 713 1.13 -33.03 -2.41
CA SER A 713 2.50 -33.44 -2.78
C SER A 713 2.99 -34.70 -2.05
N ASN A 714 4.18 -35.22 -2.36
CA ASN A 714 4.79 -36.33 -1.60
C ASN A 714 5.53 -35.89 -0.32
N LEU A 715 5.42 -34.63 0.11
CA LEU A 715 6.06 -34.16 1.34
C LEU A 715 5.38 -34.74 2.59
N THR A 716 6.15 -34.93 3.66
CA THR A 716 5.61 -35.24 4.99
C THR A 716 5.02 -33.97 5.59
N ILE A 717 3.69 -33.91 5.65
CA ILE A 717 2.94 -32.72 6.12
C ILE A 717 2.31 -33.00 7.47
N THR A 718 2.49 -32.04 8.37
CA THR A 718 1.74 -31.91 9.62
C THR A 718 0.85 -30.68 9.51
N LEU A 719 -0.46 -30.89 9.42
CA LEU A 719 -1.47 -29.85 9.40
C LEU A 719 -1.84 -29.46 10.83
N ILE A 720 -1.82 -28.15 11.11
CA ILE A 720 -2.34 -27.51 12.32
C ILE A 720 -3.62 -26.80 11.89
N PRO A 721 -4.74 -27.53 11.82
CA PRO A 721 -5.97 -27.03 11.23
C PRO A 721 -6.65 -25.97 12.11
N LEU A 722 -7.56 -25.21 11.50
CA LEU A 722 -8.31 -24.14 12.15
C LEU A 722 -9.03 -24.59 13.44
N ASN A 723 -9.59 -25.81 13.49
CA ASN A 723 -10.21 -26.35 14.69
C ASN A 723 -9.23 -26.59 15.86
N ALA A 724 -7.94 -26.83 15.59
CA ALA A 724 -6.91 -26.89 16.62
C ALA A 724 -6.51 -25.48 17.06
N GLN A 725 -6.34 -24.56 16.11
CA GLN A 725 -6.05 -23.15 16.38
C GLN A 725 -7.12 -22.49 17.25
N GLN A 726 -8.40 -22.75 16.98
CA GLN A 726 -9.53 -22.22 17.75
C GLN A 726 -9.54 -22.63 19.23
N LYS A 727 -8.75 -23.63 19.65
CA LYS A 727 -8.64 -24.04 21.06
C LYS A 727 -7.75 -23.11 21.89
N VAL A 728 -6.97 -22.22 21.25
CA VAL A 728 -5.96 -21.38 21.91
C VAL A 728 -6.15 -19.87 21.67
N ILE A 729 -7.34 -19.46 21.26
CA ILE A 729 -7.65 -18.05 20.92
C ILE A 729 -8.07 -17.19 22.13
N SER A 730 -7.83 -17.62 23.36
CA SER A 730 -8.23 -16.85 24.54
C SER A 730 -7.24 -15.74 24.88
N PHE A 731 -7.54 -14.52 24.43
CA PHE A 731 -6.82 -13.31 24.83
C PHE A 731 -6.64 -13.18 26.34
N LYS A 732 -7.70 -13.46 27.11
CA LYS A 732 -7.64 -13.35 28.58
C LYS A 732 -6.61 -14.30 29.17
N ARG A 733 -6.55 -15.56 28.70
CA ARG A 733 -5.61 -16.55 29.22
C ARG A 733 -4.17 -16.20 28.86
N ILE A 734 -3.90 -15.92 27.59
CA ILE A 734 -2.53 -15.60 27.14
C ILE A 734 -1.99 -14.32 27.79
N LEU A 735 -2.83 -13.30 27.97
CA LEU A 735 -2.43 -12.06 28.67
C LEU A 735 -2.17 -12.30 30.15
N GLN A 736 -2.98 -13.14 30.81
CA GLN A 736 -2.75 -13.51 32.21
C GLN A 736 -1.41 -14.22 32.40
N THR A 737 -1.07 -15.19 31.54
CA THR A 737 0.20 -15.91 31.65
C THR A 737 1.39 -15.02 31.31
N LEU A 738 1.32 -14.22 30.25
CA LEU A 738 2.33 -13.20 29.93
C LEU A 738 2.52 -12.17 31.04
N GLN A 739 1.44 -11.81 31.75
CA GLN A 739 1.52 -10.88 32.86
C GLN A 739 2.36 -11.46 34.01
N LEU A 740 2.25 -12.76 34.27
CA LEU A 740 2.96 -13.48 35.32
C LEU A 740 4.39 -13.86 34.95
N ALA A 741 4.69 -14.02 33.66
CA ALA A 741 6.02 -14.34 33.18
C ALA A 741 7.03 -13.19 33.40
N GLU A 742 8.31 -13.55 33.46
CA GLU A 742 9.42 -12.60 33.46
C GLU A 742 9.34 -11.63 32.27
N LYS A 743 9.76 -10.38 32.50
CA LYS A 743 9.66 -9.32 31.50
C LYS A 743 10.96 -9.18 30.73
N THR A 744 10.92 -9.62 29.48
CA THR A 744 11.90 -9.29 28.44
C THR A 744 11.33 -8.21 27.51
N PRO A 745 12.15 -7.51 26.70
CA PRO A 745 11.63 -6.55 25.73
C PRO A 745 10.61 -7.17 24.78
N GLU A 746 10.91 -8.34 24.24
CA GLU A 746 10.04 -9.07 23.32
C GLU A 746 8.77 -9.65 23.98
N SER A 747 8.83 -10.09 25.24
CA SER A 747 7.64 -10.45 26.02
C SER A 747 6.75 -9.24 26.27
N THR A 748 7.36 -8.08 26.54
CA THR A 748 6.63 -6.81 26.73
C THR A 748 5.97 -6.37 25.44
N PHE A 749 6.67 -6.45 24.31
CA PHE A 749 6.11 -6.17 22.99
C PHE A 749 4.94 -7.10 22.67
N ALA A 750 5.10 -8.40 22.90
CA ALA A 750 4.04 -9.39 22.70
C ALA A 750 2.81 -9.10 23.56
N HIS A 751 3.00 -8.80 24.84
CA HIS A 751 1.92 -8.41 25.73
C HIS A 751 1.22 -7.13 25.27
N GLN A 752 1.96 -6.11 24.83
CA GLN A 752 1.40 -4.85 24.32
C GLN A 752 0.55 -5.08 23.06
N LEU A 753 1.06 -5.84 22.09
CA LEU A 753 0.34 -6.16 20.86
C LEU A 753 -0.94 -6.94 21.17
N LEU A 754 -0.85 -8.05 21.91
CA LEU A 754 -2.02 -8.85 22.28
C LEU A 754 -3.04 -8.06 23.12
N SER A 755 -2.58 -7.18 24.01
CA SER A 755 -3.47 -6.30 24.79
C SER A 755 -4.21 -5.34 23.89
N LEU A 756 -3.53 -4.77 22.89
CA LEU A 756 -4.13 -3.86 21.93
C LEU A 756 -5.17 -4.57 21.07
N LEU A 757 -4.84 -5.73 20.50
CA LEU A 757 -5.81 -6.53 19.73
C LEU A 757 -7.05 -6.87 20.56
N TYR A 758 -6.87 -7.27 21.83
CA TYR A 758 -7.99 -7.56 22.73
C TYR A 758 -8.84 -6.33 23.04
N GLN A 759 -8.20 -5.17 23.24
CA GLN A 759 -8.92 -3.91 23.48
C GLN A 759 -9.72 -3.48 22.24
N LEU A 760 -9.17 -3.63 21.05
CA LEU A 760 -9.84 -3.29 19.79
C LEU A 760 -11.03 -4.21 19.54
N GLN A 761 -10.86 -5.52 19.69
CA GLN A 761 -11.95 -6.50 19.60
C GLN A 761 -13.10 -6.16 20.57
N ARG A 762 -12.78 -5.74 21.81
CA ARG A 762 -13.80 -5.35 22.79
C ARG A 762 -14.49 -4.02 22.48
N LYS A 763 -13.75 -3.03 21.99
CA LYS A 763 -14.29 -1.69 21.69
C LYS A 763 -15.12 -1.69 20.42
N GLN A 764 -14.68 -2.40 19.39
CA GLN A 764 -15.29 -2.45 18.06
C GLN A 764 -15.41 -3.90 17.57
N PRO A 765 -16.27 -4.71 18.21
CA PRO A 765 -16.37 -6.14 17.92
C PRO A 765 -16.80 -6.44 16.49
N LYS A 766 -17.45 -5.50 15.79
CA LYS A 766 -17.84 -5.68 14.38
C LYS A 766 -16.67 -5.53 13.41
N LEU A 767 -15.73 -4.61 13.66
CA LEU A 767 -14.57 -4.39 12.79
C LEU A 767 -13.45 -5.38 13.11
N TYR A 768 -13.27 -5.68 14.40
CA TYR A 768 -12.14 -6.47 14.92
C TYR A 768 -12.54 -7.90 15.32
N HIS A 769 -13.62 -8.46 14.77
CA HIS A 769 -14.07 -9.81 15.16
C HIS A 769 -13.06 -10.92 14.83
N HIS A 770 -12.18 -10.69 13.85
CA HIS A 770 -11.24 -11.68 13.33
C HIS A 770 -9.89 -11.70 14.08
N MET A 771 -9.68 -10.84 15.08
CA MET A 771 -8.40 -10.74 15.81
C MET A 771 -7.95 -12.06 16.45
N GLU A 772 -8.88 -12.96 16.75
CA GLU A 772 -8.62 -14.29 17.29
C GLU A 772 -7.88 -15.21 16.31
N ILE A 773 -7.98 -14.96 14.99
CA ILE A 773 -7.22 -15.70 13.97
C ILE A 773 -5.72 -15.59 14.25
N PHE A 774 -5.23 -14.39 14.53
CA PHE A 774 -3.82 -14.11 14.82
C PHE A 774 -3.30 -14.83 16.09
N LEU A 775 -4.18 -15.13 17.06
CA LEU A 775 -3.79 -15.92 18.24
C LEU A 775 -3.66 -17.40 17.89
N GLY A 776 -4.53 -17.89 17.02
CA GLY A 776 -4.52 -19.27 16.55
C GLY A 776 -3.23 -19.62 15.78
N GLU A 777 -2.72 -18.66 15.00
CA GLU A 777 -1.49 -18.83 14.19
C GLU A 777 -0.25 -19.17 15.03
N LEU A 778 -0.18 -18.63 16.24
CA LEU A 778 0.92 -18.88 17.20
C LEU A 778 1.11 -20.37 17.50
N LEU A 779 0.04 -21.16 17.43
CA LEU A 779 0.07 -22.59 17.71
C LEU A 779 1.12 -23.32 16.87
N GLY A 780 1.38 -22.86 15.63
CA GLY A 780 2.38 -23.52 14.79
C GLY A 780 3.80 -23.39 15.28
N ALA A 781 4.21 -22.20 15.72
CA ALA A 781 5.53 -22.00 16.30
C ALA A 781 5.68 -22.74 17.65
N VAL A 782 4.66 -22.65 18.52
CA VAL A 782 4.66 -23.33 19.82
C VAL A 782 4.69 -24.85 19.64
N PHE A 783 3.86 -25.39 18.75
CA PHE A 783 3.86 -26.82 18.45
C PHE A 783 5.20 -27.27 17.86
N LEU A 784 5.77 -26.51 16.93
CA LEU A 784 7.06 -26.86 16.36
C LEU A 784 8.11 -27.01 17.48
N VAL A 785 8.32 -25.99 18.32
CA VAL A 785 9.35 -25.98 19.36
C VAL A 785 9.05 -26.95 20.51
N ASP A 786 7.82 -26.92 21.04
CA ASP A 786 7.48 -27.46 22.36
C ASP A 786 6.33 -28.49 22.34
N HIS A 787 6.04 -29.14 21.21
CA HIS A 787 4.95 -30.15 21.14
C HIS A 787 5.00 -31.21 22.25
N SER A 788 6.17 -31.61 22.74
CA SER A 788 6.29 -32.60 23.82
C SER A 788 5.64 -32.15 25.14
N LYS A 789 5.52 -30.83 25.36
CA LYS A 789 4.84 -30.24 26.53
C LYS A 789 3.33 -30.13 26.35
N LEU A 790 2.82 -30.33 25.14
CA LEU A 790 1.41 -30.16 24.80
C LEU A 790 0.62 -31.48 24.75
N ASN A 791 1.27 -32.63 24.95
CA ASN A 791 0.63 -33.97 24.87
C ASN A 791 -0.28 -34.15 23.64
N PRO A 792 0.21 -33.92 22.41
CA PRO A 792 -0.65 -33.85 21.24
C PRO A 792 -1.11 -35.21 20.75
N VAL A 793 -2.34 -35.24 20.25
CA VAL A 793 -2.93 -36.37 19.54
C VAL A 793 -3.00 -36.04 18.06
N MET A 794 -2.34 -36.88 17.26
CA MET A 794 -2.30 -36.77 15.81
C MET A 794 -3.26 -37.76 15.17
N GLN A 795 -3.96 -37.34 14.13
CA GLN A 795 -4.76 -38.22 13.28
C GLN A 795 -4.22 -38.20 11.85
N ILE A 796 -4.23 -39.34 11.18
CA ILE A 796 -3.89 -39.43 9.76
C ILE A 796 -5.20 -39.48 8.98
N LYS A 797 -5.43 -38.49 8.11
CA LYS A 797 -6.58 -38.51 7.20
C LYS A 797 -6.12 -38.33 5.76
N PRO A 798 -6.74 -39.04 4.79
CA PRO A 798 -6.51 -38.78 3.38
C PRO A 798 -7.33 -37.55 2.96
N ILE A 799 -6.64 -36.52 2.46
CA ILE A 799 -7.24 -35.22 2.17
C ILE A 799 -7.10 -34.82 0.71
N ARG A 800 -7.95 -33.89 0.28
CA ARG A 800 -7.92 -33.24 -1.02
C ARG A 800 -8.26 -31.75 -0.87
N VAL A 801 -7.69 -30.90 -1.72
CA VAL A 801 -7.99 -29.46 -1.75
C VAL A 801 -8.86 -29.12 -2.97
N LEU A 802 -9.94 -28.41 -2.73
CA LEU A 802 -10.86 -27.95 -3.77
C LEU A 802 -10.38 -26.63 -4.39
N THR A 803 -10.47 -26.55 -5.72
CA THR A 803 -9.96 -25.45 -6.54
C THR A 803 -10.84 -25.26 -7.79
N GLY A 804 -10.95 -24.04 -8.30
CA GLY A 804 -11.63 -23.70 -9.55
C GLY A 804 -13.02 -23.08 -9.36
N ASN A 805 -13.51 -22.94 -8.12
CA ASN A 805 -14.80 -22.34 -7.81
C ASN A 805 -14.68 -21.49 -6.56
N LEU A 806 -14.94 -20.18 -6.63
CA LEU A 806 -14.73 -19.25 -5.52
C LEU A 806 -15.45 -19.67 -4.23
N SER A 807 -16.61 -20.33 -4.31
CA SER A 807 -17.35 -20.83 -3.14
C SER A 807 -16.74 -22.06 -2.48
N GLN A 808 -15.79 -22.72 -3.14
CA GLN A 808 -15.12 -23.94 -2.69
C GLN A 808 -13.60 -23.84 -2.66
N ASP A 809 -13.02 -22.81 -3.27
CA ASP A 809 -11.58 -22.57 -3.35
C ASP A 809 -10.96 -22.59 -1.94
N GLY A 810 -9.95 -23.44 -1.76
CA GLY A 810 -9.21 -23.56 -0.49
C GLY A 810 -9.85 -24.51 0.53
N GLN A 811 -11.00 -25.12 0.23
CA GLN A 811 -11.62 -26.11 1.12
C GLN A 811 -10.81 -27.42 1.12
N ILE A 812 -10.61 -28.00 2.30
CA ILE A 812 -9.96 -29.30 2.47
C ILE A 812 -11.01 -30.34 2.83
N THR A 813 -11.15 -31.39 2.02
CA THR A 813 -12.11 -32.47 2.24
C THR A 813 -11.39 -33.79 2.51
N VAL A 814 -12.01 -34.67 3.30
CA VAL A 814 -11.55 -36.06 3.42
C VAL A 814 -11.97 -36.83 2.18
N ASP A 815 -10.98 -37.38 1.46
CA ASP A 815 -11.18 -38.15 0.22
C ASP A 815 -10.42 -39.48 0.37
N LYS A 816 -11.08 -40.62 0.13
CA LYS A 816 -10.45 -41.94 0.25
C LYS A 816 -9.26 -42.12 -0.69
N CYS A 817 -9.25 -41.44 -1.82
CA CYS A 817 -8.16 -41.43 -2.79
C CYS A 817 -7.18 -40.26 -2.58
N GLY A 818 -7.40 -39.44 -1.54
CA GLY A 818 -6.58 -38.31 -1.18
C GLY A 818 -5.25 -38.70 -0.55
N LYS A 819 -4.36 -37.72 -0.42
CA LYS A 819 -3.06 -37.92 0.22
C LYS A 819 -3.22 -37.95 1.74
N SER A 820 -2.66 -38.97 2.39
CA SER A 820 -2.58 -39.03 3.86
C SER A 820 -1.72 -37.91 4.43
N VAL A 821 -2.30 -37.11 5.32
CA VAL A 821 -1.65 -36.01 6.04
C VAL A 821 -1.81 -36.22 7.55
N ASN A 822 -0.76 -35.90 8.33
CA ASN A 822 -0.85 -35.89 9.79
C ASN A 822 -1.56 -34.61 10.22
N ILE A 823 -2.61 -34.71 11.02
CA ILE A 823 -3.46 -33.59 11.44
C ILE A 823 -3.45 -33.53 12.96
N LEU A 824 -3.15 -32.35 13.50
CA LEU A 824 -3.27 -32.09 14.94
C LEU A 824 -4.76 -32.08 15.31
N ASP A 825 -5.19 -33.06 16.10
CA ASP A 825 -6.59 -33.21 16.50
C ASP A 825 -6.86 -32.60 17.88
N SER A 826 -6.02 -32.94 18.87
CA SER A 826 -6.10 -32.40 20.22
C SER A 826 -4.73 -32.27 20.88
N PHE A 827 -4.66 -31.44 21.91
CA PHE A 827 -3.49 -31.14 22.71
C PHE A 827 -3.95 -30.45 24.00
N ASP A 828 -3.06 -30.30 24.96
CA ASP A 828 -3.29 -29.55 26.20
C ASP A 828 -3.27 -28.05 25.92
N SER A 829 -4.46 -27.49 25.73
CA SER A 829 -4.65 -26.07 25.46
C SER A 829 -4.37 -25.17 26.67
N GLU A 830 -4.42 -25.69 27.89
CA GLU A 830 -4.09 -24.90 29.09
C GLU A 830 -2.57 -24.82 29.26
N ALA A 831 -1.84 -25.93 29.04
CA ALA A 831 -0.38 -25.94 29.04
C ALA A 831 0.20 -24.97 27.98
N TYR A 832 -0.45 -24.86 26.83
CA TYR A 832 -0.05 -23.96 25.74
C TYR A 832 0.24 -22.52 26.21
N TYR A 833 -0.65 -21.92 27.02
CA TYR A 833 -0.50 -20.52 27.43
C TYR A 833 0.70 -20.28 28.34
N ASN A 834 1.03 -21.27 29.19
CA ASN A 834 2.20 -21.20 30.06
C ASN A 834 3.47 -21.41 29.24
N VAL A 835 3.49 -22.41 28.36
CA VAL A 835 4.64 -22.69 27.46
C VAL A 835 5.00 -21.45 26.63
N PHE A 836 3.99 -20.79 26.06
CA PHE A 836 4.19 -19.56 25.29
C PHE A 836 4.82 -18.45 26.12
N ALA A 837 4.24 -18.16 27.29
CA ALA A 837 4.68 -17.07 28.16
C ALA A 837 6.06 -17.33 28.78
N ASP A 838 6.32 -18.56 29.22
CA ASP A 838 7.58 -18.97 29.85
C ASP A 838 8.76 -18.80 28.89
N LEU A 839 8.61 -19.21 27.62
CA LEU A 839 9.69 -19.05 26.63
C LEU A 839 9.95 -17.57 26.32
N LEU A 840 8.91 -16.76 26.17
CA LEU A 840 9.05 -15.32 25.94
C LEU A 840 9.75 -14.62 27.13
N GLY A 841 9.47 -15.05 28.36
CA GLY A 841 10.09 -14.53 29.58
C GLY A 841 11.54 -14.99 29.82
N ASP A 842 12.02 -16.04 29.13
CA ASP A 842 13.37 -16.58 29.32
C ASP A 842 14.46 -15.55 28.92
N LYS A 843 15.42 -15.25 29.78
CA LYS A 843 16.45 -14.23 29.49
C LYS A 843 17.61 -14.72 28.61
N ARG A 844 17.72 -16.02 28.31
CA ARG A 844 18.87 -16.62 27.60
C ARG A 844 19.03 -16.12 26.16
N GLN A 845 17.93 -15.89 25.45
CA GLN A 845 17.91 -15.38 24.07
C GLN A 845 17.03 -14.13 23.99
N SER A 846 17.32 -13.12 24.81
CA SER A 846 16.56 -11.87 24.80
C SER A 846 17.06 -10.87 23.76
N ALA A 847 16.25 -9.86 23.44
CA ALA A 847 16.60 -8.80 22.50
C ALA A 847 17.94 -8.13 22.84
N VAL A 848 18.75 -7.85 21.82
CA VAL A 848 20.02 -7.10 21.96
C VAL A 848 19.79 -5.59 21.98
N ILE A 849 18.67 -5.16 21.42
CA ILE A 849 18.17 -3.78 21.46
C ILE A 849 16.65 -3.84 21.55
N GLY A 850 16.09 -3.48 22.71
CA GLY A 850 14.71 -3.81 23.05
C GLY A 850 13.65 -2.88 22.46
N SER A 851 14.02 -1.71 21.96
CA SER A 851 13.06 -0.73 21.40
C SER A 851 13.73 0.36 20.59
N PHE A 852 12.93 1.10 19.83
CA PHE A 852 13.36 2.35 19.22
C PHE A 852 13.77 3.40 20.25
N ASP A 853 13.12 3.45 21.42
CA ASP A 853 13.48 4.41 22.47
C ASP A 853 14.88 4.16 23.04
N GLU A 854 15.26 2.89 23.18
CA GLU A 854 16.62 2.49 23.51
C GLU A 854 17.59 2.89 22.40
N GLN A 855 17.25 2.59 21.14
CA GLN A 855 18.05 2.95 19.98
C GLN A 855 18.26 4.46 19.84
N LYS A 856 17.23 5.27 20.07
CA LYS A 856 17.31 6.73 20.10
C LYS A 856 18.31 7.21 21.15
N LYS A 857 18.28 6.65 22.36
CA LYS A 857 19.25 7.00 23.43
C LYS A 857 20.68 6.69 22.99
N MET A 858 20.89 5.55 22.34
CA MET A 858 22.20 5.15 21.80
C MET A 858 22.69 6.07 20.69
N TRP A 859 21.82 6.53 19.79
CA TRP A 859 22.21 7.42 18.69
C TRP A 859 22.27 8.91 19.07
N SER A 860 21.77 9.27 20.26
CA SER A 860 21.79 10.65 20.77
C SER A 860 23.01 10.95 21.65
N LYS A 861 23.81 9.94 22.00
CA LYS A 861 24.99 10.08 22.87
C LYS A 861 26.22 9.42 22.23
N PRO A 862 27.44 9.94 22.48
CA PRO A 862 28.66 9.23 22.10
C PRO A 862 28.72 7.90 22.87
N GLN A 863 29.07 6.82 22.16
CA GLN A 863 29.21 5.46 22.72
C GLN A 863 30.62 5.19 23.21
#